data_AF-G0PAM2-F1
#
_entry.id   AF-G0PAM2-F1
#
_cell.length_a   1.000
_cell.length_b   1.000
_cell.length_c   1.000
_cell.angle_alpha   90.00
_cell.angle_beta   90.00
_cell.angle_gamma   90.00
#
_symmetry.space_group_name_H-M   'P 1'
#
loop_
_entity.id
_entity.type
_entity.pdbx_description
1 polymer ?
#
loop_
_entity_poly.entity_id
_entity_poly.type
_entity_poly.pdbx_seq_one_letter_code
_entity_poly.pdbx_strand_id
1 'polypeptide(L)'
;MLFQHNLDRYTTWPMFARDIGPDSGSALSTQNLYGVHPFYMCIESDGKAHGVFILNSNAQEVETGPGPHLVYRTIGGRIDMAFFPGPTPEEVVNQYLQHIGFPFLPAYWALGYQLCRWGYGSLDAMKTVISRNQALGIPLDVPYADIDYMNHYEDFTEGDNWSGFPAYTQQLHSQGLHLIVIFDPAVEVDYASFQRGINQDASFIEWARDDQVPHNIQDQYPMAKNTRVMLGNVWPERNTAFPDFLDTKNNTNNWWAGEFATFHKTLPFDGMWIDMNEPSNFDTGTYSSMEEQLATSKLSCPISGADASLEIPPYPTQAVYQRSGEYLFSKTLCMLGKTARRSRNFYDTKNLYGWSEARATYQAIPLVTGKRSAVISRSTFPSSGRYGGHWLGDNTARWEDLQTSVIGVMEFNMFGIPYVGSDICGFNGVSNEELCLRWHQFGAFSPFSSLHYNAARYGHTVIRPLFFEFPKDEETLTISEQFLWGSALMIAPALYQLPFDGMWIDMNEPSNFDTGTYSSMEEQLATSKLSCPISGADASLEIPPYPTQAVYQRSGEYLFSKTLCMLGKTARRSRNFYDTKNLYGWSEARATYQAIPLVTGKRSAVISRSTFPSSGRYGGHWLGDNTARWEDLQTSVIGVMEFNMFGIPYVGSDICGFNGVSNEELCLRWHQFGAFSPFSRDHNSEGMPDQDPAVWPSVANAAKIALSFRYYYLPFLYRWVENASFIEWARDDQVPHNIQDQYPMAKNTRVMLGNVWPERNTAFPDFLDTKNNTNNWWAGEFATFHKTLPFDGMWIDMNEPSNFDTGTYSSMEEQLATSKLSCPISGADASLEIPPYPTQAVYQRSGEYLFSKTLCMLGKTARRSRNFYDTKNLYGWSEARATYQAIPLVTGKRSAVISRSTFPSSGRYGGHWLGDNTARWEDLQTSVIGVMEFNMFGIPYVGSDICGFNGVSNEELCLRWHQFGAFSPFSRDHNSEGMPDQDPAVWPSVANAAKIALSFRYYYLPFLYSGFA
;
A
#
# COMPACT_ATOMS: atom_id res chain seq x y z
N MET A 1 -9.67 20.82 3.96
CA MET A 1 -8.69 20.73 5.06
C MET A 1 -7.41 20.11 4.50
N LEU A 2 -6.25 20.37 5.10
CA LEU A 2 -4.95 19.84 4.66
C LEU A 2 -4.30 19.12 5.83
N PHE A 3 -3.51 18.08 5.54
CA PHE A 3 -2.69 17.39 6.52
C PHE A 3 -1.64 18.34 7.12
N GLN A 4 -1.02 19.17 6.28
CA GLN A 4 -0.20 20.28 6.73
C GLN A 4 -1.10 21.40 7.30
N HIS A 5 -0.90 21.72 8.58
CA HIS A 5 -1.65 22.79 9.23
C HIS A 5 -1.33 24.16 8.59
N ASN A 6 -2.37 24.92 8.25
CA ASN A 6 -2.24 26.26 7.70
C ASN A 6 -1.82 27.25 8.81
N LEU A 7 -0.62 27.82 8.67
CA LEU A 7 -0.04 28.77 9.62
C LEU A 7 -0.21 30.24 9.19
N ASP A 8 -0.87 30.56 8.08
CA ASP A 8 -1.04 31.93 7.59
C ASP A 8 -2.08 32.73 8.38
N ARG A 9 -2.84 32.06 9.26
CA ARG A 9 -3.87 32.67 10.11
C ARG A 9 -3.84 32.12 11.53
N TYR A 10 -4.24 32.96 12.47
CA TYR A 10 -4.46 32.52 13.85
C TYR A 10 -5.64 31.53 13.89
N THR A 11 -5.36 30.30 14.30
CA THR A 11 -6.35 29.22 14.41
C THR A 11 -6.17 28.52 15.74
N THR A 12 -7.25 28.39 16.51
CA THR A 12 -7.25 27.67 17.79
C THR A 12 -7.80 26.26 17.58
N TRP A 13 -7.05 25.25 18.01
CA TRP A 13 -7.37 23.83 17.95
C TRP A 13 -7.63 23.33 19.38
N PRO A 14 -8.89 23.34 19.83
CA PRO A 14 -9.25 22.81 21.13
C PRO A 14 -9.22 21.28 21.19
N MET A 15 -8.94 20.76 22.37
CA MET A 15 -8.80 19.34 22.65
C MET A 15 -9.49 18.98 23.97
N PHE A 16 -10.63 18.30 23.84
CA PHE A 16 -11.40 17.74 24.94
C PHE A 16 -12.34 16.67 24.37
N ALA A 17 -12.17 15.40 24.75
CA ALA A 17 -12.90 14.25 24.17
C ALA A 17 -14.43 14.46 24.12
N ARG A 18 -15.07 14.41 22.96
CA ARG A 18 -16.46 14.85 22.84
C ARG A 18 -17.19 14.07 21.76
N ASP A 19 -18.42 13.67 22.11
CA ASP A 19 -19.37 13.02 21.22
C ASP A 19 -19.98 14.04 20.25
N ILE A 20 -19.21 14.35 19.21
CA ILE A 20 -19.57 15.24 18.10
C ILE A 20 -18.99 14.65 16.81
N GLY A 21 -19.85 14.37 15.84
CA GLY A 21 -19.46 13.94 14.50
C GLY A 21 -18.60 14.97 13.76
N PRO A 22 -17.61 14.56 12.94
CA PRO A 22 -16.74 15.47 12.22
C PRO A 22 -17.50 16.37 11.23
N ASP A 23 -17.19 17.67 11.21
CA ASP A 23 -17.76 18.61 10.25
C ASP A 23 -16.80 18.87 9.07
N SER A 24 -16.77 17.90 8.15
CA SER A 24 -15.94 17.98 6.93
C SER A 24 -16.46 18.98 5.89
N GLY A 25 -17.73 19.40 5.98
CA GLY A 25 -18.36 20.30 5.01
C GLY A 25 -18.04 21.78 5.25
N SER A 26 -17.65 22.14 6.47
CA SER A 26 -17.21 23.49 6.79
C SER A 26 -15.83 23.79 6.22
N ALA A 27 -15.65 25.00 5.67
CA ALA A 27 -14.36 25.45 5.12
C ALA A 27 -13.22 25.45 6.18
N LEU A 28 -13.57 25.60 7.46
CA LEU A 28 -12.71 25.36 8.61
C LEU A 28 -13.57 24.83 9.75
N SER A 29 -13.27 23.63 10.22
CA SER A 29 -13.80 23.10 11.47
C SER A 29 -12.66 22.96 12.47
N THR A 30 -12.83 23.53 13.66
CA THR A 30 -11.90 23.42 14.80
C THR A 30 -12.58 22.82 16.02
N GLN A 31 -13.71 22.13 15.83
CA GLN A 31 -14.39 21.50 16.96
C GLN A 31 -13.55 20.33 17.50
N ASN A 32 -13.55 20.17 18.82
CA ASN A 32 -13.01 18.98 19.47
C ASN A 32 -13.93 17.77 19.19
N LEU A 33 -13.30 16.64 18.91
CA LEU A 33 -13.96 15.37 18.61
C LEU A 33 -13.64 14.35 19.73
N TYR A 34 -13.68 13.06 19.38
CA TYR A 34 -13.60 11.93 20.29
C TYR A 34 -12.27 11.79 21.04
N GLY A 35 -11.14 12.03 20.37
CA GLY A 35 -9.78 11.82 20.89
C GLY A 35 -9.05 13.12 21.25
N VAL A 36 -8.04 13.00 22.12
CA VAL A 36 -7.19 14.12 22.54
C VAL A 36 -5.72 13.75 22.36
N HIS A 37 -5.07 14.30 21.33
CA HIS A 37 -3.68 13.99 20.96
C HIS A 37 -2.82 15.26 20.87
N PRO A 38 -2.26 15.75 22.00
CA PRO A 38 -1.36 16.90 22.03
C PRO A 38 0.06 16.54 21.56
N PHE A 39 0.16 16.01 20.33
CA PHE A 39 1.41 15.66 19.64
C PHE A 39 1.43 16.32 18.26
N TYR A 40 2.56 16.91 17.89
CA TYR A 40 2.76 17.42 16.53
C TYR A 40 4.17 17.10 16.03
N MET A 41 4.31 17.12 14.70
CA MET A 41 5.59 16.99 14.00
C MET A 41 5.84 18.22 13.14
N CYS A 42 7.11 18.62 13.06
CA CYS A 42 7.56 19.67 12.16
C CYS A 42 8.65 19.11 11.25
N ILE A 43 8.54 19.40 9.95
CA ILE A 43 9.60 19.16 8.96
C ILE A 43 10.43 20.43 8.83
N GLU A 44 11.73 20.31 9.05
CA GLU A 44 12.70 21.38 8.94
C GLU A 44 13.14 21.59 7.48
N SER A 45 13.73 22.75 7.20
CA SER A 45 14.11 23.16 5.84
C SER A 45 15.18 22.27 5.19
N ASP A 46 15.91 21.47 5.96
CA ASP A 46 16.89 20.50 5.45
C ASP A 46 16.29 19.09 5.21
N GLY A 47 14.97 18.94 5.40
CA GLY A 47 14.24 17.69 5.30
C GLY A 47 14.35 16.79 6.54
N LYS A 48 14.98 17.25 7.62
CA LYS A 48 14.88 16.57 8.93
C LYS A 48 13.54 16.86 9.58
N ALA A 49 13.20 16.07 10.59
CA ALA A 49 11.96 16.24 11.34
C ALA A 49 12.21 16.24 12.85
N HIS A 50 11.36 16.96 13.58
CA HIS A 50 11.23 16.81 15.03
C HIS A 50 9.76 16.68 15.44
N GLY A 51 9.52 16.03 16.58
CA GLY A 51 8.20 15.92 17.20
C GLY A 51 8.17 16.52 18.60
N VAL A 52 7.01 17.00 19.00
CA VAL A 52 6.77 17.51 20.36
C VAL A 52 5.48 16.91 20.89
N PHE A 53 5.54 16.34 22.09
CA PHE A 53 4.41 15.79 22.82
C PHE A 53 4.23 16.53 24.14
N ILE A 54 3.00 16.92 24.47
CA ILE A 54 2.64 17.58 25.73
C ILE A 54 1.73 16.65 26.54
N LEU A 55 2.24 16.03 27.59
CA LEU A 55 1.47 15.13 28.44
C LEU A 55 0.60 15.92 29.42
N ASN A 56 -0.64 16.20 29.01
CA ASN A 56 -1.66 16.83 29.84
C ASN A 56 -3.05 16.30 29.41
N SER A 57 -3.90 15.96 30.38
CA SER A 57 -5.23 15.39 30.13
C SER A 57 -6.38 16.34 30.45
N ASN A 58 -6.12 17.54 30.97
CA ASN A 58 -7.16 18.55 31.18
C ASN A 58 -7.64 19.09 29.82
N ALA A 59 -8.75 19.85 29.82
CA ALA A 59 -9.16 20.55 28.59
C ALA A 59 -8.08 21.57 28.19
N GLN A 60 -7.69 21.53 26.93
CA GLN A 60 -6.52 22.22 26.43
C GLN A 60 -6.73 22.67 24.99
N GLU A 61 -5.90 23.59 24.50
CA GLU A 61 -5.96 24.10 23.14
C GLU A 61 -4.59 24.54 22.66
N VAL A 62 -4.36 24.42 21.35
CA VAL A 62 -3.18 24.95 20.66
C VAL A 62 -3.61 26.03 19.69
N GLU A 63 -3.02 27.21 19.78
CA GLU A 63 -3.21 28.28 18.80
C GLU A 63 -2.00 28.37 17.88
N THR A 64 -2.23 28.15 16.59
CA THR A 64 -1.24 28.27 15.51
C THR A 64 -1.40 29.62 14.81
N GLY A 65 -0.33 30.21 14.29
CA GLY A 65 -0.40 31.45 13.49
C GLY A 65 0.89 31.74 12.72
N PRO A 66 0.97 32.90 12.02
CA PRO A 66 2.11 33.25 11.19
C PRO A 66 3.41 33.21 11.99
N GLY A 67 4.38 32.44 11.46
CA GLY A 67 5.45 31.88 12.26
C GLY A 67 6.51 32.88 12.78
N PRO A 68 7.24 32.47 13.84
CA PRO A 68 7.00 31.28 14.66
C PRO A 68 5.96 31.58 15.76
N HIS A 69 4.77 30.97 15.68
CA HIS A 69 3.70 31.17 16.64
C HIS A 69 2.96 29.86 16.96
N LEU A 70 3.21 29.33 18.17
CA LEU A 70 2.45 28.24 18.76
C LEU A 70 2.19 28.58 20.23
N VAL A 71 0.92 28.71 20.62
CA VAL A 71 0.53 28.99 22.00
C VAL A 71 -0.26 27.80 22.53
N TYR A 72 0.27 27.15 23.56
CA TYR A 72 -0.43 26.09 24.28
C TYR A 72 -1.12 26.65 25.51
N ARG A 73 -2.41 26.36 25.67
CA ARG A 73 -3.22 26.76 26.85
C ARG A 73 -3.90 25.52 27.42
N THR A 74 -3.90 25.39 28.74
CA THR A 74 -4.60 24.32 29.46
C THR A 74 -5.27 24.89 30.70
N ILE A 75 -6.41 24.34 31.09
CA ILE A 75 -7.15 24.77 32.28
C ILE A 75 -6.67 24.09 33.57
N GLY A 76 -5.73 23.14 33.47
CA GLY A 76 -5.22 22.41 34.63
C GLY A 76 -3.98 21.56 34.33
N GLY A 77 -3.59 20.77 35.33
CA GLY A 77 -2.46 19.85 35.21
C GLY A 77 -1.09 20.55 35.26
N ARG A 78 -0.10 19.92 34.63
CA ARG A 78 1.28 20.42 34.53
C ARG A 78 1.71 20.48 33.07
N ILE A 79 2.73 21.28 32.77
CA ILE A 79 3.38 21.28 31.46
C ILE A 79 4.51 20.25 31.52
N ASP A 80 4.26 19.09 30.91
CA ASP A 80 5.20 17.97 30.81
C ASP A 80 5.43 17.72 29.31
N MET A 81 6.62 18.02 28.81
CA MET A 81 6.90 18.04 27.37
C MET A 81 8.05 17.09 27.02
N ALA A 82 7.85 16.30 25.98
CA ALA A 82 8.88 15.45 25.37
C ALA A 82 9.18 15.94 23.94
N PHE A 83 10.46 15.95 23.59
CA PHE A 83 10.97 16.33 22.28
C PHE A 83 11.62 15.13 21.60
N PHE A 84 11.31 14.90 20.33
CA PHE A 84 11.78 13.75 19.54
C PHE A 84 12.55 14.26 18.33
N PRO A 85 13.90 14.24 18.34
CA PRO A 85 14.71 14.95 17.35
C PRO A 85 14.89 14.26 15.97
N GLY A 86 14.26 13.11 15.71
CA GLY A 86 14.38 12.42 14.41
C GLY A 86 15.75 11.74 14.22
N PRO A 87 16.38 11.80 13.01
CA PRO A 87 16.23 12.86 12.01
C PRO A 87 15.11 12.70 10.96
N THR A 88 14.57 11.50 10.73
CA THR A 88 13.49 11.29 9.75
C THR A 88 12.09 11.35 10.40
N PRO A 89 11.01 11.64 9.64
CA PRO A 89 9.64 11.56 10.15
C PRO A 89 9.31 10.21 10.80
N GLU A 90 9.74 9.11 10.19
CA GLU A 90 9.53 7.78 10.74
C GLU A 90 10.28 7.59 12.08
N GLU A 91 11.51 8.09 12.21
CA GLU A 91 12.25 8.04 13.48
C GLU A 91 11.62 8.92 14.57
N VAL A 92 11.03 10.06 14.21
CA VAL A 92 10.27 10.90 15.15
C VAL A 92 9.08 10.12 15.72
N VAL A 93 8.27 9.49 14.85
CA VAL A 93 7.15 8.65 15.29
C VAL A 93 7.68 7.48 16.11
N ASN A 94 8.77 6.83 15.67
CA ASN A 94 9.38 5.73 16.40
C ASN A 94 9.77 6.10 17.84
N GLN A 95 10.45 7.23 18.02
CA GLN A 95 10.86 7.76 19.33
C GLN A 95 9.63 8.12 20.19
N TYR A 96 8.60 8.71 19.58
CA TYR A 96 7.33 8.97 20.25
C TYR A 96 6.68 7.67 20.74
N LEU A 97 6.60 6.64 19.89
CA LEU A 97 6.03 5.34 20.25
C LEU A 97 6.89 4.57 21.27
N GLN A 98 8.21 4.75 21.28
CA GLN A 98 9.06 4.23 22.35
C GLN A 98 8.73 4.88 23.71
N HIS A 99 8.30 6.14 23.70
CA HIS A 99 7.92 6.89 24.90
C HIS A 99 6.51 6.51 25.40
N ILE A 100 5.51 6.46 24.50
CA ILE A 100 4.11 6.22 24.89
C ILE A 100 3.70 4.73 24.86
N GLY A 101 4.47 3.89 24.17
CA GLY A 101 4.20 2.46 23.99
C GLY A 101 3.82 2.12 22.54
N PHE A 102 4.28 0.95 22.11
CA PHE A 102 4.01 0.46 20.75
C PHE A 102 2.55 -0.01 20.59
N PRO A 103 2.00 0.10 19.36
CA PRO A 103 0.66 -0.35 19.06
C PRO A 103 0.44 -1.84 19.36
N PHE A 104 -0.79 -2.22 19.66
CA PHE A 104 -1.15 -3.64 19.72
C PHE A 104 -1.11 -4.27 18.32
N LEU A 105 -0.94 -5.58 18.28
CA LEU A 105 -1.10 -6.35 17.05
C LEU A 105 -2.52 -6.93 17.04
N PRO A 106 -3.43 -6.48 16.14
CA PRO A 106 -4.75 -7.08 16.01
C PRO A 106 -4.67 -8.55 15.56
N ALA A 107 -5.75 -9.29 15.77
CA ALA A 107 -5.91 -10.61 15.16
C ALA A 107 -5.92 -10.49 13.63
N TYR A 108 -5.43 -11.51 12.91
CA TYR A 108 -5.31 -11.44 11.46
C TYR A 108 -6.66 -11.25 10.76
N TRP A 109 -7.72 -11.93 11.25
CA TRP A 109 -9.08 -11.82 10.73
C TRP A 109 -9.66 -10.40 10.86
N ALA A 110 -9.18 -9.60 11.82
CA ALA A 110 -9.65 -8.24 12.03
C ALA A 110 -9.12 -7.28 10.94
N LEU A 111 -8.16 -7.71 10.11
CA LEU A 111 -7.72 -6.96 8.93
C LEU A 111 -8.58 -7.23 7.70
N GLY A 112 -9.52 -8.18 7.80
CA GLY A 112 -10.48 -8.49 6.75
C GLY A 112 -11.57 -7.44 6.61
N TYR A 113 -12.43 -7.60 5.59
CA TYR A 113 -13.55 -6.70 5.39
C TYR A 113 -14.63 -6.92 6.45
N GLN A 114 -15.23 -5.81 6.89
CA GLN A 114 -16.14 -5.75 8.03
C GLN A 114 -17.44 -5.08 7.63
N LEU A 115 -18.57 -5.62 8.09
CA LEU A 115 -19.89 -5.11 7.73
C LEU A 115 -20.74 -4.88 8.97
N CYS A 116 -21.15 -3.63 9.14
CA CYS A 116 -21.95 -3.15 10.27
C CYS A 116 -23.10 -2.26 9.77
N ARG A 117 -24.06 -2.01 10.65
CA ARG A 117 -24.93 -0.82 10.63
C ARG A 117 -25.61 -0.67 11.99
N TRP A 118 -25.94 0.57 12.32
CA TRP A 118 -26.95 0.85 13.34
C TRP A 118 -28.35 0.51 12.79
N GLY A 119 -29.11 -0.27 13.55
CA GLY A 119 -30.51 -0.58 13.26
C GLY A 119 -30.72 -1.61 12.16
N TYR A 120 -30.16 -2.82 12.33
CA TYR A 120 -30.67 -4.00 11.60
C TYR A 120 -32.14 -4.27 11.99
N GLY A 121 -32.48 -4.03 13.27
CA GLY A 121 -33.82 -4.15 13.86
C GLY A 121 -34.22 -5.58 14.24
N SER A 122 -33.57 -6.60 13.70
CA SER A 122 -33.77 -8.02 14.05
C SER A 122 -32.62 -8.89 13.54
N LEU A 123 -32.47 -10.08 14.13
CA LEU A 123 -31.49 -11.07 13.68
C LEU A 123 -31.74 -11.55 12.24
N ASP A 124 -33.00 -11.66 11.81
CA ASP A 124 -33.33 -12.09 10.44
C ASP A 124 -32.96 -11.04 9.38
N ALA A 125 -33.06 -9.75 9.72
CA ALA A 125 -32.57 -8.68 8.87
C ALA A 125 -31.04 -8.75 8.72
N MET A 126 -30.31 -8.97 9.83
CA MET A 126 -28.86 -9.18 9.79
C MET A 126 -28.50 -10.37 8.90
N LYS A 127 -29.12 -11.54 9.11
CA LYS A 127 -28.93 -12.75 8.28
C LYS A 127 -29.16 -12.50 6.80
N THR A 128 -30.19 -11.74 6.45
CA THR A 128 -30.51 -11.37 5.06
C THR A 128 -29.39 -10.52 4.45
N VAL A 129 -28.86 -9.56 5.20
CA VAL A 129 -27.76 -8.70 4.75
C VAL A 129 -26.45 -9.48 4.59
N ILE A 130 -26.13 -10.37 5.53
CA ILE A 130 -24.90 -11.19 5.43
C ILE A 130 -25.01 -12.18 4.27
N SER A 131 -26.13 -12.92 4.17
CA SER A 131 -26.31 -13.95 3.14
C SER A 131 -26.29 -13.39 1.71
N ARG A 132 -26.87 -12.20 1.46
CA ARG A 132 -26.80 -11.58 0.12
C ARG A 132 -25.38 -11.19 -0.28
N ASN A 133 -24.54 -10.74 0.66
CA ASN A 133 -23.14 -10.41 0.39
C ASN A 133 -22.33 -11.68 0.08
N GLN A 134 -22.54 -12.75 0.86
CA GLN A 134 -21.94 -14.06 0.62
C GLN A 134 -22.38 -14.64 -0.74
N ALA A 135 -23.67 -14.52 -1.09
CA ALA A 135 -24.21 -15.01 -2.37
C ALA A 135 -23.62 -14.29 -3.59
N LEU A 136 -23.25 -13.01 -3.44
CA LEU A 136 -22.56 -12.23 -4.47
C LEU A 136 -21.05 -12.48 -4.49
N GLY A 137 -20.51 -13.30 -3.58
CA GLY A 137 -19.07 -13.58 -3.49
C GLY A 137 -18.24 -12.40 -2.99
N ILE A 138 -18.84 -11.46 -2.25
CA ILE A 138 -18.12 -10.35 -1.63
C ILE A 138 -17.32 -10.90 -0.43
N PRO A 139 -15.99 -10.72 -0.39
CA PRO A 139 -15.19 -11.12 0.76
C PRO A 139 -15.68 -10.42 2.02
N LEU A 140 -15.92 -11.19 3.07
CA LEU A 140 -16.37 -10.72 4.37
C LEU A 140 -15.69 -11.59 5.43
N ASP A 141 -15.15 -10.97 6.46
CA ASP A 141 -14.55 -11.67 7.60
C ASP A 141 -15.34 -11.43 8.88
N VAL A 142 -15.89 -10.21 9.04
CA VAL A 142 -16.48 -9.76 10.31
C VAL A 142 -17.83 -9.05 10.09
N PRO A 143 -18.96 -9.75 10.25
CA PRO A 143 -20.23 -9.11 10.58
C PRO A 143 -20.23 -8.49 11.99
N TYR A 144 -20.94 -7.38 12.13
CA TYR A 144 -21.15 -6.68 13.40
C TYR A 144 -22.62 -6.70 13.83
N ALA A 145 -22.86 -6.63 15.14
CA ALA A 145 -24.14 -6.25 15.70
C ALA A 145 -23.97 -4.99 16.57
N ASP A 146 -24.73 -3.95 16.22
CA ASP A 146 -24.84 -2.69 16.95
C ASP A 146 -25.86 -2.84 18.12
N ILE A 147 -26.12 -1.79 18.88
CA ILE A 147 -26.90 -1.81 20.14
C ILE A 147 -28.31 -2.41 20.00
N ASP A 148 -28.84 -2.56 18.78
CA ASP A 148 -30.14 -3.15 18.54
C ASP A 148 -30.24 -4.64 18.88
N TYR A 149 -29.12 -5.35 19.08
CA TYR A 149 -29.15 -6.72 19.63
C TYR A 149 -29.48 -6.79 21.12
N MET A 150 -29.20 -5.71 21.86
CA MET A 150 -29.36 -5.65 23.31
C MET A 150 -30.84 -5.53 23.69
N ASN A 151 -31.22 -6.08 24.84
CA ASN A 151 -32.56 -5.90 25.41
C ASN A 151 -32.65 -4.50 26.00
N HIS A 152 -33.51 -3.64 25.43
CA HIS A 152 -33.66 -2.23 25.86
C HIS A 152 -32.31 -1.48 25.94
N TYR A 153 -31.37 -1.80 25.05
CA TYR A 153 -30.02 -1.22 25.00
C TYR A 153 -29.17 -1.47 26.27
N GLU A 154 -29.55 -2.43 27.12
CA GLU A 154 -28.77 -2.83 28.29
C GLU A 154 -27.57 -3.71 27.86
N ASP A 155 -26.35 -3.31 28.22
CA ASP A 155 -25.16 -4.14 27.95
C ASP A 155 -25.29 -5.56 28.51
N PHE A 156 -24.64 -6.52 27.85
CA PHE A 156 -24.60 -7.93 28.24
C PHE A 156 -25.98 -8.64 28.23
N THR A 157 -26.90 -8.16 27.40
CA THR A 157 -28.23 -8.77 27.19
C THR A 157 -28.51 -9.06 25.71
N GLU A 158 -29.57 -9.84 25.43
CA GLU A 158 -30.08 -10.13 24.08
C GLU A 158 -31.60 -9.84 24.08
N GLY A 159 -32.07 -9.01 23.15
CA GLY A 159 -33.49 -8.66 23.01
C GLY A 159 -34.30 -9.74 22.27
N ASP A 160 -35.63 -9.72 22.46
CA ASP A 160 -36.54 -10.74 21.90
C ASP A 160 -36.45 -10.91 20.37
N ASN A 161 -36.26 -9.80 19.63
CA ASN A 161 -36.11 -9.78 18.17
C ASN A 161 -34.78 -10.37 17.67
N TRP A 162 -33.90 -10.76 18.59
CA TRP A 162 -32.61 -11.36 18.32
C TRP A 162 -32.52 -12.81 18.75
N SER A 163 -33.64 -13.42 19.15
CA SER A 163 -33.68 -14.82 19.57
C SER A 163 -32.97 -15.77 18.60
N GLY A 164 -32.04 -16.56 19.15
CA GLY A 164 -31.22 -17.51 18.39
C GLY A 164 -29.92 -16.91 17.85
N PHE A 165 -29.53 -15.71 18.29
CA PHE A 165 -28.26 -15.09 17.93
C PHE A 165 -27.05 -15.98 18.24
N PRO A 166 -26.96 -16.67 19.40
CA PRO A 166 -25.88 -17.61 19.69
C PRO A 166 -25.70 -18.72 18.66
N ALA A 167 -26.82 -19.28 18.19
CA ALA A 167 -26.80 -20.35 17.18
C ALA A 167 -26.33 -19.80 15.82
N TYR A 168 -26.71 -18.58 15.49
CA TYR A 168 -26.23 -17.92 14.28
C TYR A 168 -24.74 -17.58 14.35
N THR A 169 -24.24 -17.14 15.51
CA THR A 169 -22.80 -16.93 15.72
C THR A 169 -22.00 -18.21 15.52
N GLN A 170 -22.48 -19.35 16.04
CA GLN A 170 -21.85 -20.65 15.76
C GLN A 170 -21.86 -21.00 14.27
N GLN A 171 -22.94 -20.65 13.54
CA GLN A 171 -22.99 -20.82 12.10
C GLN A 171 -21.95 -19.95 11.38
N LEU A 172 -21.82 -18.67 11.76
CA LEU A 172 -20.79 -17.76 11.23
C LEU A 172 -19.38 -18.35 11.46
N HIS A 173 -19.09 -18.81 12.68
CA HIS A 173 -17.82 -19.46 13.01
C HIS A 173 -17.56 -20.71 12.17
N SER A 174 -18.57 -21.53 11.91
CA SER A 174 -18.44 -22.73 11.07
C SER A 174 -18.09 -22.41 9.60
N GLN A 175 -18.37 -21.18 9.17
CA GLN A 175 -18.04 -20.65 7.83
C GLN A 175 -16.68 -19.94 7.81
N GLY A 176 -15.98 -19.84 8.95
CA GLY A 176 -14.71 -19.12 9.08
C GLY A 176 -14.86 -17.61 9.30
N LEU A 177 -16.09 -17.11 9.51
CA LEU A 177 -16.36 -15.73 9.88
C LEU A 177 -16.18 -15.51 11.38
N HIS A 178 -16.05 -14.26 11.78
CA HIS A 178 -15.90 -13.81 13.16
C HIS A 178 -17.00 -12.80 13.50
N LEU A 179 -17.32 -12.62 14.78
CA LEU A 179 -18.33 -11.66 15.23
C LEU A 179 -17.68 -10.58 16.10
N ILE A 180 -17.94 -9.31 15.79
CA ILE A 180 -17.71 -8.19 16.71
C ILE A 180 -19.07 -7.63 17.15
N VAL A 181 -19.20 -7.31 18.43
CA VAL A 181 -20.38 -6.64 18.98
C VAL A 181 -19.95 -5.37 19.72
N ILE A 182 -20.86 -4.39 19.74
CA ILE A 182 -20.68 -3.14 20.48
C ILE A 182 -20.93 -3.34 21.98
N PHE A 183 -20.25 -2.57 22.81
CA PHE A 183 -20.54 -2.37 24.23
C PHE A 183 -20.37 -0.90 24.57
N ASP A 184 -21.29 -0.37 25.36
CA ASP A 184 -21.20 0.98 25.88
C ASP A 184 -20.68 0.94 27.33
N PRO A 185 -20.06 2.02 27.82
CA PRO A 185 -19.61 2.04 29.21
C PRO A 185 -20.77 2.27 30.19
N ALA A 186 -21.88 2.86 29.75
CA ALA A 186 -22.92 3.36 30.64
C ALA A 186 -23.91 2.26 31.04
N VAL A 187 -23.90 1.88 32.31
CA VAL A 187 -24.67 0.73 32.82
C VAL A 187 -25.92 1.21 33.53
N GLU A 188 -27.10 0.83 33.04
CA GLU A 188 -28.39 1.09 33.70
C GLU A 188 -28.40 0.59 35.17
N VAL A 189 -28.94 1.39 36.09
CA VAL A 189 -28.74 1.15 37.54
C VAL A 189 -29.77 0.22 38.19
N ASP A 190 -30.65 -0.40 37.42
CA ASP A 190 -31.70 -1.30 37.90
C ASP A 190 -31.71 -2.70 37.27
N TYR A 191 -30.64 -3.09 36.54
CA TYR A 191 -30.50 -4.43 35.99
C TYR A 191 -29.31 -5.24 36.55
N ALA A 192 -29.17 -6.48 36.06
CA ALA A 192 -28.33 -7.50 36.65
C ALA A 192 -26.81 -7.19 36.63
N SER A 193 -26.31 -6.50 35.60
CA SER A 193 -24.87 -6.16 35.52
C SER A 193 -24.49 -5.15 36.60
N PHE A 194 -25.30 -4.10 36.79
CA PHE A 194 -25.09 -3.13 37.87
C PHE A 194 -25.12 -3.79 39.25
N GLN A 195 -26.09 -4.68 39.50
CA GLN A 195 -26.15 -5.44 40.76
C GLN A 195 -24.87 -6.23 41.01
N ARG A 196 -24.31 -6.88 39.98
CA ARG A 196 -23.02 -7.60 40.08
C ARG A 196 -21.85 -6.66 40.33
N GLY A 197 -21.83 -5.49 39.69
CA GLY A 197 -20.83 -4.44 39.94
C GLY A 197 -20.83 -3.97 41.39
N ILE A 198 -22.01 -3.67 41.94
CA ILE A 198 -22.17 -3.30 43.36
C ILE A 198 -21.71 -4.45 44.28
N ASN A 199 -22.09 -5.69 43.99
CA ASN A 199 -21.68 -6.86 44.78
C ASN A 199 -20.16 -7.11 44.76
N GLN A 200 -19.47 -6.70 43.70
CA GLN A 200 -18.02 -6.82 43.56
C GLN A 200 -17.24 -5.59 44.07
N ASP A 201 -17.90 -4.60 44.68
CA ASP A 201 -17.28 -3.32 45.07
C ASP A 201 -16.58 -2.66 43.85
N ALA A 202 -17.22 -2.71 42.67
CA ALA A 202 -16.78 -1.97 41.50
C ALA A 202 -16.96 -0.45 41.74
N SER A 203 -15.96 0.34 41.35
CA SER A 203 -16.00 1.80 41.41
C SER A 203 -16.77 2.35 40.21
N PHE A 204 -17.63 3.34 40.45
CA PHE A 204 -18.30 4.16 39.45
C PHE A 204 -17.91 5.62 39.66
N ILE A 205 -18.18 6.50 38.69
CA ILE A 205 -18.00 7.95 38.87
C ILE A 205 -19.00 8.43 39.92
N GLU A 206 -18.50 9.14 40.94
CA GLU A 206 -19.30 9.55 42.09
C GLU A 206 -19.35 11.07 42.29
N TRP A 207 -20.42 11.56 42.89
CA TRP A 207 -20.50 12.87 43.51
C TRP A 207 -19.46 13.01 44.64
N ALA A 208 -18.84 14.19 44.76
CA ALA A 208 -17.80 14.42 45.76
C ALA A 208 -18.36 14.38 47.19
N ARG A 209 -19.58 14.87 47.37
CA ARG A 209 -20.27 14.97 48.66
C ARG A 209 -21.72 14.51 48.54
N ASP A 210 -22.31 14.18 49.69
CA ASP A 210 -23.67 13.67 49.79
C ASP A 210 -24.72 14.74 49.44
N ASP A 211 -24.49 15.98 49.84
CA ASP A 211 -25.36 17.14 49.58
C ASP A 211 -25.47 17.49 48.08
N GLN A 212 -24.60 16.93 47.25
CA GLN A 212 -24.61 17.11 45.80
C GLN A 212 -25.43 16.05 45.08
N VAL A 213 -25.80 14.95 45.75
CA VAL A 213 -26.54 13.84 45.14
C VAL A 213 -27.99 14.28 44.89
N PRO A 214 -28.51 14.18 43.65
CA PRO A 214 -29.92 14.45 43.36
C PRO A 214 -30.83 13.35 43.90
N HIS A 215 -31.11 13.37 45.21
CA HIS A 215 -31.91 12.33 45.89
C HIS A 215 -33.31 12.12 45.30
N ASN A 216 -33.89 13.14 44.66
CA ASN A 216 -35.16 13.02 43.95
C ASN A 216 -35.11 12.04 42.77
N ILE A 217 -33.93 11.79 42.20
CA ILE A 217 -33.69 10.81 41.12
C ILE A 217 -33.05 9.56 41.73
N GLN A 218 -31.97 9.72 42.49
CA GLN A 218 -31.19 8.61 43.06
C GLN A 218 -32.05 7.63 43.87
N ASP A 219 -32.97 8.16 44.69
CA ASP A 219 -33.76 7.34 45.61
C ASP A 219 -34.89 6.56 44.91
N GLN A 220 -35.13 6.82 43.62
CA GLN A 220 -36.05 6.05 42.78
C GLN A 220 -35.50 4.65 42.44
N TYR A 221 -34.18 4.48 42.51
CA TYR A 221 -33.48 3.25 42.13
C TYR A 221 -32.96 2.53 43.40
N PRO A 222 -33.55 1.38 43.80
CA PRO A 222 -33.17 0.70 45.03
C PRO A 222 -31.67 0.36 45.16
N MET A 223 -31.01 0.04 44.04
CA MET A 223 -29.58 -0.31 44.01
C MET A 223 -28.64 0.89 44.05
N ALA A 224 -29.10 2.06 43.59
CA ALA A 224 -28.32 3.30 43.62
C ALA A 224 -28.64 4.14 44.88
N LYS A 225 -29.71 3.81 45.61
CA LYS A 225 -30.14 4.50 46.83
C LYS A 225 -29.05 4.50 47.90
N ASN A 226 -28.84 5.65 48.55
CA ASN A 226 -27.78 5.87 49.54
C ASN A 226 -26.35 5.69 49.01
N THR A 227 -26.15 5.71 47.69
CA THR A 227 -24.82 5.78 47.07
C THR A 227 -24.54 7.19 46.58
N ARG A 228 -23.28 7.47 46.25
CA ARG A 228 -22.88 8.72 45.59
C ARG A 228 -22.68 8.55 44.09
N VAL A 229 -23.10 7.44 43.51
CA VAL A 229 -22.93 7.18 42.07
C VAL A 229 -23.63 8.29 41.28
N MET A 230 -22.90 8.90 40.35
CA MET A 230 -23.44 9.92 39.46
C MET A 230 -24.23 9.25 38.35
N LEU A 231 -25.49 9.66 38.20
CA LEU A 231 -26.41 9.12 37.22
C LEU A 231 -26.51 10.04 36.01
N GLY A 232 -26.35 9.48 34.81
CA GLY A 232 -26.60 10.15 33.53
C GLY A 232 -27.66 9.40 32.71
N ASN A 233 -27.65 9.66 31.40
CA ASN A 233 -28.52 9.06 30.41
C ASN A 233 -27.75 8.82 29.09
N VAL A 234 -27.84 7.61 28.56
CA VAL A 234 -27.29 7.21 27.25
C VAL A 234 -28.39 6.40 26.52
N TRP A 235 -28.06 5.27 25.88
CA TRP A 235 -29.01 4.47 25.12
C TRP A 235 -30.04 3.69 25.96
N PRO A 236 -29.70 3.13 27.15
CA PRO A 236 -30.68 2.47 28.00
C PRO A 236 -31.85 3.37 28.35
N GLU A 237 -33.04 2.78 28.53
CA GLU A 237 -34.27 3.54 28.79
C GLU A 237 -34.27 4.23 30.18
N ARG A 238 -33.47 3.76 31.14
CA ARG A 238 -33.40 4.34 32.49
C ARG A 238 -32.01 4.92 32.79
N ASN A 239 -31.87 5.53 33.96
CA ASN A 239 -30.64 6.23 34.31
C ASN A 239 -29.43 5.27 34.39
N THR A 240 -28.29 5.74 33.90
CA THR A 240 -27.07 4.94 33.79
C THR A 240 -25.98 5.44 34.74
N ALA A 241 -25.19 4.50 35.27
CA ALA A 241 -23.96 4.75 36.00
C ALA A 241 -22.74 4.51 35.10
N PHE A 242 -21.66 5.26 35.34
CA PHE A 242 -20.45 5.20 34.54
C PHE A 242 -19.32 4.54 35.33
N PRO A 243 -18.83 3.35 34.92
CA PRO A 243 -17.74 2.65 35.58
C PRO A 243 -16.46 3.48 35.64
N ASP A 244 -15.78 3.45 36.78
CA ASP A 244 -14.49 4.11 36.97
C ASP A 244 -13.35 3.12 36.68
N PHE A 245 -12.91 3.04 35.43
CA PHE A 245 -11.81 2.16 34.99
C PHE A 245 -10.41 2.57 35.52
N LEU A 246 -10.34 3.68 36.27
CA LEU A 246 -9.17 4.09 37.04
C LEU A 246 -9.20 3.55 38.48
N ASP A 247 -10.13 2.63 38.80
CA ASP A 247 -10.22 1.98 40.12
C ASP A 247 -8.86 1.45 40.59
N THR A 248 -8.38 2.03 41.70
CA THR A 248 -7.10 1.68 42.32
C THR A 248 -7.08 0.29 42.97
N LYS A 249 -8.25 -0.32 43.23
CA LYS A 249 -8.36 -1.73 43.67
C LYS A 249 -8.54 -2.72 42.52
N ASN A 250 -8.69 -2.23 41.29
CA ASN A 250 -8.94 -3.05 40.09
C ASN A 250 -10.26 -3.84 40.10
N ASN A 251 -11.20 -3.55 41.01
CA ASN A 251 -12.47 -4.27 41.08
C ASN A 251 -13.35 -3.95 39.87
N THR A 252 -13.37 -2.69 39.41
CA THR A 252 -14.10 -2.31 38.19
C THR A 252 -13.60 -3.09 36.97
N ASN A 253 -12.28 -3.20 36.78
CA ASN A 253 -11.71 -3.94 35.65
C ASN A 253 -11.99 -5.45 35.76
N ASN A 254 -11.96 -6.01 36.98
CA ASN A 254 -12.30 -7.41 37.21
C ASN A 254 -13.79 -7.69 36.96
N TRP A 255 -14.67 -6.79 37.39
CA TRP A 255 -16.11 -6.86 37.12
C TRP A 255 -16.38 -6.79 35.61
N TRP A 256 -15.79 -5.83 34.91
CA TRP A 256 -15.89 -5.67 33.46
C TRP A 256 -15.46 -6.94 32.71
N ALA A 257 -14.31 -7.51 33.08
CA ALA A 257 -13.85 -8.78 32.53
C ALA A 257 -14.80 -9.95 32.88
N GLY A 258 -15.40 -9.94 34.07
CA GLY A 258 -16.39 -10.92 34.52
C GLY A 258 -17.71 -10.85 33.77
N GLU A 259 -18.16 -9.64 33.40
CA GLU A 259 -19.35 -9.44 32.56
C GLU A 259 -19.11 -10.01 31.15
N PHE A 260 -17.97 -9.69 30.53
CA PHE A 260 -17.58 -10.30 29.25
C PHE A 260 -17.49 -11.83 29.35
N ALA A 261 -16.84 -12.36 30.40
CA ALA A 261 -16.75 -13.80 30.60
C ALA A 261 -18.12 -14.48 30.81
N THR A 262 -19.08 -13.76 31.37
CA THR A 262 -20.44 -14.26 31.58
C THR A 262 -21.23 -14.22 30.28
N PHE A 263 -21.22 -13.10 29.56
CA PHE A 263 -21.94 -12.94 28.31
C PHE A 263 -21.34 -13.78 27.17
N HIS A 264 -20.02 -13.98 27.14
CA HIS A 264 -19.38 -14.84 26.15
C HIS A 264 -19.81 -16.33 26.25
N LYS A 265 -20.31 -16.77 27.41
CA LYS A 265 -20.88 -18.13 27.55
C LYS A 265 -22.16 -18.30 26.76
N THR A 266 -22.91 -17.21 26.54
CA THR A 266 -24.14 -17.21 25.74
C THR A 266 -23.84 -16.82 24.30
N LEU A 267 -23.12 -15.72 24.07
CA LEU A 267 -22.79 -15.21 22.74
C LEU A 267 -21.26 -15.23 22.52
N PRO A 268 -20.71 -16.19 21.77
CA PRO A 268 -19.26 -16.31 21.58
C PRO A 268 -18.75 -15.29 20.55
N PHE A 269 -18.63 -14.01 20.94
CA PHE A 269 -18.03 -12.97 20.09
C PHE A 269 -16.49 -13.09 20.03
N ASP A 270 -15.88 -12.58 18.96
CA ASP A 270 -14.44 -12.68 18.70
C ASP A 270 -13.67 -11.38 18.98
N GLY A 271 -14.32 -10.23 18.94
CA GLY A 271 -13.75 -8.93 19.27
C GLY A 271 -14.78 -7.92 19.77
N MET A 272 -14.30 -6.74 20.15
CA MET A 272 -15.10 -5.74 20.86
C MET A 272 -14.99 -4.38 20.21
N TRP A 273 -16.15 -3.75 20.03
CA TRP A 273 -16.28 -2.34 19.73
C TRP A 273 -16.77 -1.65 21.00
N ILE A 274 -15.94 -0.80 21.61
CA ILE A 274 -16.32 0.03 22.76
C ILE A 274 -16.60 1.45 22.28
N ASP A 275 -17.82 1.92 22.53
CA ASP A 275 -18.31 3.19 22.02
C ASP A 275 -18.83 4.10 23.14
N MET A 276 -19.23 5.33 22.81
CA MET A 276 -19.83 6.30 23.74
C MET A 276 -18.92 6.67 24.92
N ASN A 277 -17.61 6.47 24.77
CA ASN A 277 -16.64 6.43 25.85
C ASN A 277 -15.74 7.67 25.99
N GLU A 278 -16.22 8.82 25.56
CA GLU A 278 -15.58 10.11 25.86
C GLU A 278 -15.47 10.46 27.35
N PRO A 279 -16.42 10.10 28.27
CA PRO A 279 -17.73 9.45 28.13
C PRO A 279 -18.85 10.40 27.70
N SER A 280 -19.76 9.90 26.85
CA SER A 280 -20.93 10.65 26.38
C SER A 280 -22.10 10.60 27.38
N ASN A 281 -22.92 11.65 27.37
CA ASN A 281 -24.14 11.74 28.16
C ASN A 281 -25.14 12.67 27.44
N PHE A 282 -26.39 12.25 27.25
CA PHE A 282 -27.31 12.88 26.30
C PHE A 282 -28.03 14.14 26.78
N ASP A 283 -28.13 14.34 28.08
CA ASP A 283 -29.06 15.31 28.68
C ASP A 283 -28.39 16.56 29.27
N THR A 284 -27.09 16.74 29.00
CA THR A 284 -26.28 17.84 29.50
C THR A 284 -25.93 18.84 28.40
N GLY A 285 -26.34 20.11 28.57
CA GLY A 285 -26.04 21.21 27.64
C GLY A 285 -27.20 21.61 26.73
N THR A 286 -26.90 22.29 25.63
CA THR A 286 -27.89 22.91 24.71
C THR A 286 -28.13 22.14 23.41
N TYR A 287 -27.61 20.91 23.30
CA TYR A 287 -27.75 20.09 22.10
C TYR A 287 -29.15 19.45 22.09
N SER A 288 -30.09 20.07 21.39
CA SER A 288 -31.42 19.49 21.17
C SER A 288 -31.36 18.47 20.02
N SER A 289 -31.49 17.19 20.31
CA SER A 289 -31.62 16.12 19.31
C SER A 289 -32.54 14.99 19.82
N MET A 290 -32.78 13.97 18.99
CA MET A 290 -33.49 12.73 19.36
C MET A 290 -32.98 12.12 20.68
N GLU A 291 -31.70 12.35 21.02
CA GLU A 291 -31.02 11.90 22.24
C GLU A 291 -31.69 12.42 23.53
N GLU A 292 -32.31 13.60 23.49
CA GLU A 292 -33.00 14.19 24.66
C GLU A 292 -34.34 13.50 24.99
N GLN A 293 -34.92 12.78 24.02
CA GLN A 293 -36.21 12.07 24.20
C GLN A 293 -36.07 10.80 25.05
N LEU A 294 -34.85 10.24 25.16
CA LEU A 294 -34.56 9.04 25.93
C LEU A 294 -34.35 9.33 27.42
N ALA A 295 -34.10 10.59 27.80
CA ALA A 295 -33.78 10.94 29.18
C ALA A 295 -35.02 10.92 30.10
N THR A 296 -35.02 10.01 31.08
CA THR A 296 -36.10 9.91 32.09
C THR A 296 -36.03 11.02 33.14
N SER A 297 -34.83 11.55 33.39
CA SER A 297 -34.57 12.68 34.28
C SER A 297 -33.22 13.31 33.94
N LYS A 298 -33.06 14.63 34.11
CA LYS A 298 -31.86 15.36 33.66
C LYS A 298 -30.76 15.43 34.72
N LEU A 299 -29.52 15.11 34.35
CA LEU A 299 -28.32 15.43 35.13
C LEU A 299 -28.12 16.95 35.17
N SER A 300 -28.03 17.51 36.38
CA SER A 300 -27.85 18.95 36.60
C SER A 300 -26.54 19.22 37.34
N CYS A 301 -25.65 19.96 36.68
CA CYS A 301 -24.36 20.38 37.24
C CYS A 301 -24.41 21.83 37.74
N PRO A 302 -23.67 22.18 38.81
CA PRO A 302 -23.72 23.52 39.40
C PRO A 302 -23.06 24.57 38.49
N ILE A 303 -23.85 25.56 38.09
CA ILE A 303 -23.38 26.72 37.27
C ILE A 303 -23.22 28.01 38.10
N SER A 304 -23.48 27.96 39.40
CA SER A 304 -23.27 29.07 40.33
C SER A 304 -22.94 28.57 41.74
N GLY A 305 -22.38 29.44 42.59
CA GLY A 305 -21.95 29.09 43.95
C GLY A 305 -20.56 28.45 44.02
N ALA A 306 -20.20 27.91 45.19
CA ALA A 306 -18.85 27.42 45.45
C ALA A 306 -18.45 26.19 44.60
N ASP A 307 -19.41 25.34 44.24
CA ASP A 307 -19.17 24.12 43.47
C ASP A 307 -19.04 24.35 41.95
N ALA A 308 -19.34 25.56 41.46
CA ALA A 308 -19.33 25.85 40.02
C ALA A 308 -17.92 26.00 39.42
N SER A 309 -16.88 26.13 40.25
CA SER A 309 -15.50 26.42 39.79
C SER A 309 -14.88 25.34 38.89
N LEU A 310 -15.33 24.09 39.01
CA LEU A 310 -14.89 22.98 38.15
C LEU A 310 -15.72 22.86 36.87
N GLU A 311 -16.98 23.33 36.87
CA GLU A 311 -17.83 23.32 35.69
C GLU A 311 -17.59 24.54 34.79
N ILE A 312 -17.22 25.65 35.44
CA ILE A 312 -16.93 26.96 34.83
C ILE A 312 -15.51 27.38 35.24
N PRO A 313 -14.48 26.84 34.56
CA PRO A 313 -13.10 27.21 34.87
C PRO A 313 -12.85 28.71 34.63
N PRO A 314 -11.85 29.31 35.31
CA PRO A 314 -11.53 30.73 35.13
C PRO A 314 -11.19 31.12 33.68
N TYR A 315 -10.69 30.17 32.88
CA TYR A 315 -10.42 30.34 31.47
C TYR A 315 -11.50 29.62 30.63
N PRO A 316 -12.33 30.35 29.86
CA PRO A 316 -13.33 29.75 28.99
C PRO A 316 -12.66 29.21 27.72
N THR A 317 -12.19 27.96 27.77
CA THR A 317 -11.54 27.31 26.63
C THR A 317 -12.48 27.17 25.42
N GLN A 318 -11.93 27.34 24.21
CA GLN A 318 -12.68 27.09 22.96
C GLN A 318 -13.08 25.63 22.78
N ALA A 319 -12.60 24.71 23.62
CA ALA A 319 -13.04 23.31 23.61
C ALA A 319 -14.49 23.12 24.02
N VAL A 320 -15.09 24.14 24.64
CA VAL A 320 -16.46 24.02 25.14
C VAL A 320 -17.25 25.32 25.00
N TYR A 321 -16.61 26.49 25.10
CA TYR A 321 -17.32 27.77 25.06
C TYR A 321 -17.49 28.30 23.63
N GLN A 322 -17.87 27.44 22.68
CA GLN A 322 -18.14 27.84 21.29
C GLN A 322 -19.57 28.36 21.11
N ARG A 323 -20.54 27.82 21.87
CA ARG A 323 -21.93 28.27 21.84
C ARG A 323 -22.38 28.80 23.20
N SER A 324 -23.31 29.74 23.17
CA SER A 324 -23.91 30.28 24.40
C SER A 324 -24.66 29.18 25.15
N GLY A 325 -24.34 29.00 26.43
CA GLY A 325 -24.96 27.98 27.30
C GLY A 325 -24.21 26.65 27.36
N GLU A 326 -23.03 26.53 26.75
CA GLU A 326 -22.16 25.37 26.90
C GLU A 326 -21.17 25.53 28.06
N TYR A 327 -20.93 24.43 28.77
CA TYR A 327 -20.03 24.32 29.94
C TYR A 327 -19.28 23.01 29.85
N LEU A 328 -18.21 22.81 30.64
CA LEU A 328 -17.35 21.62 30.52
C LEU A 328 -18.13 20.29 30.52
N PHE A 329 -19.23 20.21 31.27
CA PHE A 329 -20.11 19.04 31.35
C PHE A 329 -21.06 18.84 30.16
N SER A 330 -21.11 19.74 29.16
CA SER A 330 -21.97 19.58 27.98
C SER A 330 -21.65 18.26 27.24
N LYS A 331 -22.68 17.49 26.90
CA LYS A 331 -22.64 16.08 26.43
C LYS A 331 -21.71 15.15 27.22
N THR A 332 -21.54 15.36 28.53
CA THR A 332 -20.74 14.48 29.39
C THR A 332 -21.21 14.63 30.86
N LEU A 333 -20.41 14.17 31.82
CA LEU A 333 -20.74 14.19 33.25
C LEU A 333 -20.24 15.47 33.93
N CYS A 334 -20.73 15.76 35.13
CA CYS A 334 -20.28 16.91 35.92
C CYS A 334 -18.78 16.77 36.28
N MET A 335 -17.99 17.82 36.05
CA MET A 335 -16.55 17.85 36.30
C MET A 335 -16.18 17.73 37.78
N LEU A 336 -17.07 18.10 38.68
CA LEU A 336 -16.93 17.87 40.13
C LEU A 336 -16.93 16.39 40.53
N GLY A 337 -17.30 15.50 39.61
CA GLY A 337 -17.27 14.06 39.79
C GLY A 337 -15.90 13.54 40.26
N LYS A 338 -15.91 12.36 40.84
CA LYS A 338 -14.75 11.72 41.45
C LYS A 338 -14.44 10.39 40.78
N THR A 339 -13.16 10.17 40.52
CA THR A 339 -12.61 8.95 39.89
C THR A 339 -11.48 8.37 40.75
N ALA A 340 -11.00 7.18 40.37
CA ALA A 340 -9.96 6.44 41.07
C ALA A 340 -10.26 6.29 42.57
N ARG A 341 -11.49 5.89 42.92
CA ARG A 341 -12.01 5.83 44.30
C ARG A 341 -11.84 7.15 45.09
N ARG A 342 -12.30 8.25 44.49
CA ARG A 342 -12.28 9.59 45.09
C ARG A 342 -10.89 10.21 45.29
N SER A 343 -9.85 9.58 44.75
CA SER A 343 -8.49 10.14 44.82
C SER A 343 -8.21 11.19 43.74
N ARG A 344 -9.04 11.24 42.68
CA ARG A 344 -8.90 12.20 41.56
C ARG A 344 -10.22 12.87 41.22
N ASN A 345 -10.14 14.03 40.59
CA ASN A 345 -11.31 14.70 40.01
C ASN A 345 -11.56 14.19 38.60
N PHE A 346 -12.83 14.10 38.23
CA PHE A 346 -13.23 13.83 36.86
C PHE A 346 -12.74 14.93 35.92
N TYR A 347 -12.75 16.19 36.36
CA TYR A 347 -12.11 17.33 35.67
C TYR A 347 -10.70 17.03 35.11
N ASP A 348 -9.87 16.29 35.84
CA ASP A 348 -8.49 15.97 35.46
C ASP A 348 -8.39 14.67 34.64
N THR A 349 -9.37 13.77 34.78
CA THR A 349 -9.33 12.39 34.28
C THR A 349 -10.30 12.12 33.15
N LYS A 350 -11.18 13.06 32.80
CA LYS A 350 -12.20 12.90 31.77
C LYS A 350 -11.61 12.43 30.44
N ASN A 351 -10.60 13.11 29.90
CA ASN A 351 -9.97 12.72 28.63
C ASN A 351 -9.22 11.36 28.69
N LEU A 352 -9.13 10.73 29.87
CA LEU A 352 -8.53 9.41 30.06
C LEU A 352 -9.59 8.29 30.13
N TYR A 353 -10.88 8.60 30.05
CA TYR A 353 -11.96 7.62 30.24
C TYR A 353 -11.88 6.48 29.22
N GLY A 354 -12.05 6.78 27.92
CA GLY A 354 -11.97 5.78 26.86
C GLY A 354 -10.60 5.10 26.77
N TRP A 355 -9.51 5.80 27.10
CA TRP A 355 -8.19 5.18 27.23
C TRP A 355 -8.15 4.11 28.33
N SER A 356 -8.72 4.42 29.50
CA SER A 356 -8.74 3.51 30.65
C SER A 356 -9.66 2.32 30.43
N GLU A 357 -10.80 2.52 29.74
CA GLU A 357 -11.69 1.47 29.29
C GLU A 357 -11.02 0.57 28.25
N ALA A 358 -10.44 1.13 27.18
CA ALA A 358 -9.73 0.37 26.15
C ALA A 358 -8.66 -0.54 26.75
N ARG A 359 -7.93 -0.05 27.75
CA ARG A 359 -6.96 -0.86 28.52
C ARG A 359 -7.65 -2.00 29.27
N ALA A 360 -8.74 -1.74 30.00
CA ALA A 360 -9.47 -2.75 30.75
C ALA A 360 -10.04 -3.83 29.82
N THR A 361 -10.66 -3.42 28.71
CA THR A 361 -11.23 -4.27 27.67
C THR A 361 -10.15 -5.13 26.99
N TYR A 362 -9.02 -4.53 26.57
CA TYR A 362 -7.90 -5.26 25.98
C TYR A 362 -7.32 -6.34 26.91
N GLN A 363 -7.26 -6.06 28.22
CA GLN A 363 -6.78 -7.02 29.21
C GLN A 363 -7.81 -8.14 29.45
N ALA A 364 -9.10 -7.84 29.33
CA ALA A 364 -10.17 -8.82 29.51
C ALA A 364 -10.27 -9.82 28.36
N ILE A 365 -10.21 -9.36 27.10
CA ILE A 365 -10.54 -10.23 25.96
C ILE A 365 -9.73 -11.54 25.91
N PRO A 366 -8.39 -11.53 26.00
CA PRO A 366 -7.63 -12.77 25.91
C PRO A 366 -7.96 -13.77 27.02
N LEU A 367 -8.43 -13.29 28.18
CA LEU A 367 -8.88 -14.12 29.30
C LEU A 367 -10.25 -14.77 29.02
N VAL A 368 -11.08 -14.11 28.20
CA VAL A 368 -12.44 -14.56 27.84
C VAL A 368 -12.40 -15.49 26.63
N THR A 369 -11.71 -15.11 25.56
CA THR A 369 -11.72 -15.83 24.28
C THR A 369 -10.58 -16.85 24.15
N GLY A 370 -9.54 -16.74 24.99
CA GLY A 370 -8.32 -17.55 24.88
C GLY A 370 -7.49 -17.26 23.62
N LYS A 371 -7.83 -16.20 22.87
CA LYS A 371 -7.22 -15.85 21.58
C LYS A 371 -6.81 -14.38 21.56
N ARG A 372 -5.92 -14.04 20.62
CA ARG A 372 -5.72 -12.65 20.22
C ARG A 372 -6.98 -12.16 19.51
N SER A 373 -7.40 -10.94 19.81
CA SER A 373 -8.63 -10.33 19.32
C SER A 373 -8.33 -8.91 18.78
N ALA A 374 -9.39 -8.14 18.49
CA ALA A 374 -9.35 -6.72 18.18
C ALA A 374 -10.29 -5.97 19.12
N VAL A 375 -9.79 -4.86 19.66
CA VAL A 375 -10.56 -3.83 20.37
C VAL A 375 -10.61 -2.60 19.48
N ILE A 376 -11.76 -2.00 19.32
CA ILE A 376 -11.95 -0.75 18.59
C ILE A 376 -12.59 0.25 19.56
N SER A 377 -11.98 1.42 19.74
CA SER A 377 -12.42 2.44 20.71
C SER A 377 -12.63 3.79 20.06
N ARG A 378 -13.71 4.50 20.43
CA ARG A 378 -13.99 5.85 19.92
C ARG A 378 -13.07 6.88 20.54
N SER A 379 -13.13 7.04 21.86
CA SER A 379 -12.28 8.00 22.54
C SER A 379 -10.87 7.45 22.71
N THR A 380 -9.88 8.31 22.42
CA THR A 380 -8.46 7.96 22.47
C THR A 380 -7.62 9.06 23.11
N PHE A 381 -6.53 8.64 23.73
CA PHE A 381 -5.47 9.48 24.30
C PHE A 381 -4.11 8.91 23.88
N PRO A 382 -2.99 9.66 23.92
CA PRO A 382 -1.65 9.11 23.73
C PRO A 382 -1.47 7.78 24.47
N SER A 383 -0.97 6.75 23.75
CA SER A 383 -0.89 5.33 24.12
C SER A 383 -2.14 4.46 23.97
N SER A 384 -3.31 4.99 23.58
CA SER A 384 -4.52 4.18 23.31
C SER A 384 -4.28 3.09 22.27
N GLY A 385 -3.42 3.35 21.27
CA GLY A 385 -3.04 2.36 20.26
C GLY A 385 -2.39 1.10 20.80
N ARG A 386 -1.93 1.09 22.05
CA ARG A 386 -1.42 -0.10 22.75
C ARG A 386 -2.52 -1.09 23.13
N TYR A 387 -3.77 -0.64 23.19
CA TYR A 387 -4.89 -1.41 23.71
C TYR A 387 -6.01 -1.62 22.68
N GLY A 388 -6.10 -0.78 21.64
CA GLY A 388 -7.10 -0.95 20.60
C GLY A 388 -6.84 -0.10 19.37
N GLY A 389 -7.61 -0.34 18.33
CA GLY A 389 -7.73 0.52 17.18
C GLY A 389 -8.76 1.63 17.40
N HIS A 390 -9.01 2.36 16.33
CA HIS A 390 -9.92 3.49 16.31
C HIS A 390 -10.65 3.54 14.97
N TRP A 391 -11.84 4.13 14.93
CA TRP A 391 -12.45 4.57 13.68
C TRP A 391 -12.74 6.06 13.79
N LEU A 392 -12.70 6.79 12.68
CA LEU A 392 -12.78 8.25 12.66
C LEU A 392 -14.14 8.83 13.11
N GLY A 393 -15.07 7.98 13.56
CA GLY A 393 -16.39 8.35 14.07
C GLY A 393 -17.42 8.61 12.99
N ASP A 394 -18.47 9.32 13.40
CA ASP A 394 -19.76 9.46 12.73
C ASP A 394 -19.71 10.42 11.52
N ASN A 395 -18.90 10.05 10.54
CA ASN A 395 -18.74 10.80 9.30
C ASN A 395 -20.07 10.87 8.51
N THR A 396 -20.14 11.79 7.55
CA THR A 396 -21.33 11.95 6.69
C THR A 396 -21.05 11.42 5.28
N ALA A 397 -22.07 10.91 4.59
CA ALA A 397 -22.00 10.47 3.20
C ALA A 397 -21.82 11.65 2.22
N ARG A 398 -20.63 12.27 2.24
CA ARG A 398 -20.21 13.38 1.35
C ARG A 398 -18.80 13.14 0.81
N TRP A 399 -18.46 13.78 -0.31
CA TRP A 399 -17.12 13.70 -0.90
C TRP A 399 -16.05 14.32 0.01
N GLU A 400 -16.40 15.38 0.73
CA GLU A 400 -15.54 16.05 1.69
C GLU A 400 -15.16 15.13 2.84
N ASP A 401 -16.07 14.28 3.30
CA ASP A 401 -15.81 13.30 4.36
C ASP A 401 -14.92 12.13 3.87
N LEU A 402 -15.03 11.74 2.59
CA LEU A 402 -14.08 10.81 1.97
C LEU A 402 -12.67 11.42 1.92
N GLN A 403 -12.55 12.70 1.58
CA GLN A 403 -11.27 13.42 1.57
C GLN A 403 -10.64 13.51 2.96
N THR A 404 -11.41 13.93 3.97
CA THR A 404 -10.92 14.06 5.35
C THR A 404 -10.58 12.71 5.98
N SER A 405 -11.22 11.62 5.54
CA SER A 405 -10.88 10.27 5.98
C SER A 405 -9.43 9.89 5.63
N VAL A 406 -8.91 10.34 4.49
CA VAL A 406 -7.50 10.13 4.10
C VAL A 406 -6.54 10.83 5.07
N ILE A 407 -6.89 12.05 5.49
CA ILE A 407 -6.12 12.83 6.46
C ILE A 407 -6.15 12.14 7.82
N GLY A 408 -7.34 11.78 8.32
CA GLY A 408 -7.50 11.16 9.63
C GLY A 408 -6.72 9.85 9.78
N VAL A 409 -6.74 8.96 8.77
CA VAL A 409 -5.97 7.70 8.86
C VAL A 409 -4.45 7.95 8.91
N MET A 410 -3.95 8.99 8.25
CA MET A 410 -2.54 9.39 8.32
C MET A 410 -2.19 9.97 9.69
N GLU A 411 -3.04 10.84 10.25
CA GLU A 411 -2.82 11.45 11.57
C GLU A 411 -2.80 10.39 12.68
N PHE A 412 -3.75 9.46 12.67
CA PHE A 412 -3.80 8.39 13.67
C PHE A 412 -2.62 7.41 13.56
N ASN A 413 -2.03 7.23 12.37
CA ASN A 413 -0.76 6.51 12.24
C ASN A 413 0.39 7.26 12.92
N MET A 414 0.43 8.60 12.83
CA MET A 414 1.39 9.41 13.59
C MET A 414 1.12 9.39 15.10
N PHE A 415 -0.14 9.31 15.52
CA PHE A 415 -0.52 9.19 16.94
C PHE A 415 -0.24 7.80 17.54
N GLY A 416 0.18 6.82 16.72
CA GLY A 416 0.48 5.47 17.19
C GLY A 416 -0.72 4.53 17.21
N ILE A 417 -1.72 4.78 16.37
CA ILE A 417 -2.94 3.97 16.26
C ILE A 417 -3.08 3.53 14.80
N PRO A 418 -2.27 2.57 14.34
CA PRO A 418 -2.24 2.16 12.94
C PRO A 418 -3.45 1.34 12.50
N TYR A 419 -4.14 0.66 13.42
CA TYR A 419 -5.40 -0.03 13.13
C TYR A 419 -6.55 0.99 13.17
N VAL A 420 -6.69 1.73 12.06
CA VAL A 420 -7.63 2.86 11.92
C VAL A 420 -8.31 2.87 10.55
N GLY A 421 -9.57 3.32 10.52
CA GLY A 421 -10.37 3.51 9.30
C GLY A 421 -11.53 4.49 9.50
N SER A 422 -12.32 4.70 8.46
CA SER A 422 -13.56 5.50 8.46
C SER A 422 -14.77 4.63 8.13
N ASP A 423 -15.97 5.05 8.51
CA ASP A 423 -17.19 4.38 8.05
C ASP A 423 -17.35 4.56 6.53
N ILE A 424 -17.17 3.46 5.80
CA ILE A 424 -17.18 3.44 4.34
C ILE A 424 -18.59 3.77 3.84
N CYS A 425 -18.66 4.65 2.84
CA CYS A 425 -19.89 5.24 2.28
C CYS A 425 -20.59 6.29 3.15
N GLY A 426 -20.08 6.55 4.36
CA GLY A 426 -20.59 7.54 5.31
C GLY A 426 -21.66 6.98 6.25
N PHE A 427 -21.53 7.23 7.55
CA PHE A 427 -22.48 6.82 8.59
C PHE A 427 -23.77 7.65 8.53
N ASN A 428 -23.64 8.97 8.50
CA ASN A 428 -24.77 9.90 8.44
C ASN A 428 -25.19 10.20 6.99
N GLY A 429 -26.49 10.34 6.75
CA GLY A 429 -27.04 10.70 5.43
C GLY A 429 -27.21 9.52 4.48
N VAL A 430 -27.46 9.79 3.20
CA VAL A 430 -27.68 8.76 2.17
C VAL A 430 -26.57 8.85 1.13
N SER A 431 -25.76 7.80 1.03
CA SER A 431 -24.74 7.68 0.00
C SER A 431 -25.35 7.41 -1.37
N ASN A 432 -24.70 7.90 -2.43
CA ASN A 432 -25.02 7.51 -3.81
C ASN A 432 -24.04 6.44 -4.32
N GLU A 433 -24.37 5.80 -5.43
CA GLU A 433 -23.56 4.71 -6.00
C GLU A 433 -22.11 5.14 -6.27
N GLU A 434 -21.89 6.31 -6.87
CA GLU A 434 -20.55 6.77 -7.23
C GLU A 434 -19.69 7.03 -5.98
N LEU A 435 -20.22 7.77 -5.01
CA LEU A 435 -19.52 8.06 -3.76
C LEU A 435 -19.20 6.77 -3.01
N CYS A 436 -20.16 5.87 -2.86
CA CYS A 436 -19.98 4.62 -2.13
C CYS A 436 -18.98 3.70 -2.83
N LEU A 437 -19.01 3.64 -4.17
CA LEU A 437 -18.00 2.94 -4.97
C LEU A 437 -16.58 3.47 -4.72
N ARG A 438 -16.39 4.79 -4.75
CA ARG A 438 -15.06 5.40 -4.50
C ARG A 438 -14.60 5.19 -3.07
N TRP A 439 -15.53 5.23 -2.12
CA TRP A 439 -15.21 4.98 -0.72
C TRP A 439 -14.80 3.52 -0.47
N HIS A 440 -15.46 2.55 -1.12
CA HIS A 440 -15.02 1.16 -1.09
C HIS A 440 -13.64 0.96 -1.71
N GLN A 441 -13.34 1.64 -2.81
CA GLN A 441 -12.00 1.61 -3.43
C GLN A 441 -10.93 2.15 -2.48
N PHE A 442 -11.19 3.25 -1.77
CA PHE A 442 -10.30 3.77 -0.72
C PHE A 442 -10.20 2.81 0.48
N GLY A 443 -11.35 2.41 1.03
CA GLY A 443 -11.45 1.60 2.25
C GLY A 443 -10.86 0.20 2.12
N ALA A 444 -10.78 -0.35 0.90
CA ALA A 444 -10.11 -1.62 0.61
C ALA A 444 -8.59 -1.60 0.93
N PHE A 445 -7.98 -0.42 1.05
CA PHE A 445 -6.57 -0.25 1.43
C PHE A 445 -6.40 0.06 2.93
N SER A 446 -7.38 -0.29 3.76
CA SER A 446 -7.26 -0.28 5.23
C SER A 446 -6.40 -1.47 5.71
N PRO A 447 -5.60 -1.28 6.78
CA PRO A 447 -4.18 -1.66 6.77
C PRO A 447 -3.80 -3.18 6.76
N PHE A 448 -2.65 -3.51 6.14
CA PHE A 448 -2.14 -4.87 5.88
C PHE A 448 -1.35 -5.51 7.05
N SER A 449 -1.27 -6.85 7.08
CA SER A 449 -0.79 -7.64 8.23
C SER A 449 0.70 -7.52 8.59
N SER A 450 1.61 -7.54 7.61
CA SER A 450 3.07 -7.47 7.90
C SER A 450 3.50 -6.10 8.43
N LEU A 451 2.82 -5.04 8.02
CA LEU A 451 3.08 -3.69 8.50
C LEU A 451 2.62 -3.52 9.94
N HIS A 452 1.47 -4.08 10.31
CA HIS A 452 1.02 -4.10 11.72
C HIS A 452 1.97 -4.86 12.64
N TYR A 453 2.58 -5.95 12.17
CA TYR A 453 3.62 -6.63 12.92
C TYR A 453 4.81 -5.70 13.19
N ASN A 454 5.30 -5.00 12.16
CA ASN A 454 6.41 -4.05 12.32
C ASN A 454 6.04 -2.87 13.23
N ALA A 455 4.80 -2.37 13.12
CA ALA A 455 4.30 -1.32 13.99
C ALA A 455 4.30 -1.77 15.46
N ALA A 456 3.72 -2.94 15.75
CA ALA A 456 3.62 -3.48 17.10
C ALA A 456 4.98 -3.89 17.70
N ARG A 457 5.91 -4.35 16.87
CA ARG A 457 7.22 -4.85 17.32
C ARG A 457 8.29 -3.77 17.40
N TYR A 458 8.30 -2.86 16.43
CA TYR A 458 9.39 -1.91 16.24
C TYR A 458 8.95 -0.45 16.33
N GLY A 459 7.65 -0.14 16.42
CA GLY A 459 7.18 1.24 16.45
C GLY A 459 7.22 1.93 15.09
N HIS A 460 7.02 1.18 14.01
CA HIS A 460 6.90 1.73 12.65
C HIS A 460 5.46 2.17 12.36
N THR A 461 5.28 3.02 11.35
CA THR A 461 3.96 3.38 10.81
C THR A 461 3.50 2.41 9.72
N VAL A 462 2.18 2.25 9.57
CA VAL A 462 1.56 1.40 8.55
C VAL A 462 1.12 2.23 7.34
N ILE A 463 0.31 3.26 7.57
CA ILE A 463 -0.07 4.27 6.59
C ILE A 463 0.86 5.47 6.78
N ARG A 464 1.50 5.95 5.70
CA ARG A 464 2.48 7.04 5.75
C ARG A 464 2.11 8.17 4.79
N PRO A 465 2.13 9.44 5.22
CA PRO A 465 2.23 10.56 4.30
C PRO A 465 3.45 10.42 3.38
N LEU A 466 3.40 10.94 2.16
CA LEU A 466 4.50 10.80 1.19
C LEU A 466 5.82 11.41 1.71
N PHE A 467 5.77 12.50 2.48
CA PHE A 467 6.97 13.14 3.01
C PHE A 467 7.75 12.25 4.01
N PHE A 468 7.18 11.14 4.50
CA PHE A 468 7.93 10.19 5.32
C PHE A 468 9.09 9.54 4.54
N GLU A 469 8.88 9.26 3.26
CA GLU A 469 9.89 8.65 2.38
C GLU A 469 10.59 9.72 1.51
N PHE A 470 9.95 10.86 1.26
CA PHE A 470 10.44 11.91 0.37
C PHE A 470 10.51 13.31 1.02
N PRO A 471 11.08 13.48 2.22
CA PRO A 471 10.99 14.74 2.99
C PRO A 471 11.67 15.95 2.36
N LYS A 472 12.48 15.75 1.31
CA LYS A 472 13.17 16.81 0.55
C LYS A 472 12.42 17.23 -0.71
N ASP A 473 11.36 16.53 -1.07
CA ASP A 473 10.50 16.91 -2.17
C ASP A 473 9.38 17.81 -1.62
N GLU A 474 9.51 19.11 -1.85
CA GLU A 474 8.60 20.14 -1.30
C GLU A 474 7.14 19.89 -1.66
N GLU A 475 6.86 19.30 -2.83
CA GLU A 475 5.51 18.96 -3.25
C GLU A 475 4.87 17.95 -2.28
N THR A 476 5.66 17.00 -1.77
CA THR A 476 5.15 15.94 -0.87
C THR A 476 4.80 16.43 0.53
N LEU A 477 5.25 17.63 0.92
CA LEU A 477 4.94 18.22 2.23
C LEU A 477 3.48 18.67 2.34
N THR A 478 2.84 18.98 1.22
CA THR A 478 1.47 19.53 1.17
C THR A 478 0.41 18.50 0.75
N ILE A 479 0.85 17.41 0.12
CA ILE A 479 -0.05 16.35 -0.38
C ILE A 479 -0.82 15.70 0.77
N SER A 480 -2.15 15.76 0.68
CA SER A 480 -3.08 15.26 1.71
C SER A 480 -4.05 14.20 1.20
N GLU A 481 -4.01 13.91 -0.10
CA GLU A 481 -5.03 13.13 -0.84
C GLU A 481 -4.55 11.73 -1.25
N GLN A 482 -3.32 11.39 -0.90
CA GLN A 482 -2.69 10.11 -1.20
C GLN A 482 -1.69 9.77 -0.11
N PHE A 483 -1.43 8.49 0.08
CA PHE A 483 -0.57 7.98 1.15
C PHE A 483 0.19 6.74 0.68
N LEU A 484 1.15 6.31 1.48
CA LEU A 484 1.89 5.08 1.29
C LEU A 484 1.43 4.02 2.30
N TRP A 485 1.43 2.77 1.87
CA TRP A 485 1.45 1.60 2.74
C TRP A 485 2.89 1.17 2.96
N GLY A 486 3.36 1.33 4.20
CA GLY A 486 4.77 1.28 4.52
C GLY A 486 5.54 2.24 3.63
N SER A 487 6.68 1.79 3.11
CA SER A 487 7.54 2.58 2.23
C SER A 487 7.38 2.27 0.73
N ALA A 488 6.46 1.38 0.34
CA ALA A 488 6.55 0.70 -0.96
C ALA A 488 5.33 0.81 -1.87
N LEU A 489 4.12 1.03 -1.33
CA LEU A 489 2.89 1.05 -2.13
C LEU A 489 2.18 2.38 -1.97
N MET A 490 2.04 3.14 -3.06
CA MET A 490 1.29 4.40 -3.06
C MET A 490 -0.17 4.18 -3.41
N ILE A 491 -1.05 4.70 -2.56
CA ILE A 491 -2.51 4.69 -2.75
C ILE A 491 -2.95 6.12 -3.07
N ALA A 492 -3.54 6.30 -4.25
CA ALA A 492 -4.04 7.58 -4.75
C ALA A 492 -5.55 7.43 -5.08
N PRO A 493 -6.44 7.59 -4.09
CA PRO A 493 -7.87 7.42 -4.26
C PRO A 493 -8.50 8.52 -5.14
N ALA A 494 -9.63 8.20 -5.77
CA ALA A 494 -10.46 9.19 -6.46
C ALA A 494 -11.38 9.86 -5.42
N LEU A 495 -11.08 11.11 -5.07
CA LEU A 495 -11.71 11.83 -3.95
C LEU A 495 -12.71 12.92 -4.37
N TYR A 496 -12.93 13.07 -5.68
CA TYR A 496 -13.81 14.08 -6.23
C TYR A 496 -14.84 13.44 -7.14
N GLN A 497 -16.03 14.04 -7.18
CA GLN A 497 -16.97 13.80 -8.26
C GLN A 497 -16.34 14.31 -9.55
N LEU A 498 -16.01 13.41 -10.47
CA LEU A 498 -15.26 13.76 -11.67
C LEU A 498 -16.23 14.12 -12.81
N PRO A 499 -16.25 15.38 -13.30
CA PRO A 499 -16.59 15.63 -14.68
C PRO A 499 -15.30 15.44 -15.50
N PHE A 500 -15.06 14.19 -15.93
CA PHE A 500 -14.11 13.77 -16.98
C PHE A 500 -12.59 13.71 -16.64
N ASP A 501 -11.96 12.55 -16.92
CA ASP A 501 -10.53 12.25 -16.74
C ASP A 501 -9.66 12.43 -18.01
N GLY A 502 -10.19 13.04 -19.06
CA GLY A 502 -9.45 13.26 -20.30
C GLY A 502 -10.19 14.14 -21.29
N MET A 503 -9.44 14.94 -22.06
CA MET A 503 -9.95 15.68 -23.21
C MET A 503 -9.71 14.86 -24.47
N TRP A 504 -10.78 14.33 -25.05
CA TRP A 504 -10.79 13.86 -26.43
C TRP A 504 -10.95 15.07 -27.35
N ILE A 505 -10.04 15.25 -28.30
CA ILE A 505 -10.19 16.24 -29.37
C ILE A 505 -10.50 15.47 -30.63
N ASP A 506 -11.75 15.56 -31.07
CA ASP A 506 -12.14 15.16 -32.42
C ASP A 506 -11.98 16.36 -33.36
N MET A 507 -11.47 16.08 -34.57
CA MET A 507 -11.12 17.01 -35.66
C MET A 507 -9.77 17.76 -35.58
N ASN A 508 -8.66 17.02 -35.71
CA ASN A 508 -7.31 17.58 -35.90
C ASN A 508 -6.90 17.80 -37.37
N GLU A 509 -7.89 17.86 -38.26
CA GLU A 509 -7.72 18.48 -39.57
C GLU A 509 -8.66 19.69 -39.62
N PRO A 510 -8.27 20.80 -40.26
CA PRO A 510 -9.22 21.87 -40.53
C PRO A 510 -10.14 21.40 -41.66
N SER A 511 -11.01 20.45 -41.35
CA SER A 511 -11.96 19.84 -42.26
C SER A 511 -13.11 20.81 -42.49
N ASN A 512 -13.31 21.19 -43.74
CA ASN A 512 -14.45 21.97 -44.16
C ASN A 512 -15.33 21.09 -45.05
N PHE A 513 -16.53 20.77 -44.59
CA PHE A 513 -17.46 19.88 -45.27
C PHE A 513 -18.00 20.47 -46.60
N ASP A 514 -17.70 21.75 -46.88
CA ASP A 514 -18.27 22.51 -48.01
C ASP A 514 -17.40 22.55 -49.27
N THR A 515 -16.32 21.76 -49.31
CA THR A 515 -15.20 21.95 -50.27
C THR A 515 -14.94 20.76 -51.23
N GLY A 516 -15.86 19.80 -51.34
CA GLY A 516 -15.70 18.62 -52.22
C GLY A 516 -17.02 18.08 -52.81
N THR A 517 -16.94 16.98 -53.59
CA THR A 517 -18.09 16.35 -54.28
C THR A 517 -18.76 15.21 -53.50
N TYR A 518 -18.53 15.10 -52.18
CA TYR A 518 -19.05 14.01 -51.35
C TYR A 518 -20.44 14.35 -50.80
N SER A 519 -21.45 13.56 -51.16
CA SER A 519 -22.79 13.66 -50.59
C SER A 519 -22.86 12.91 -49.25
N SER A 520 -22.64 13.58 -48.12
CA SER A 520 -23.04 13.10 -46.79
C SER A 520 -24.19 13.94 -46.22
N MET A 521 -24.87 13.42 -45.19
CA MET A 521 -26.02 14.04 -44.52
C MET A 521 -25.73 15.46 -43.99
N GLU A 522 -24.46 15.83 -43.83
CA GLU A 522 -23.98 17.09 -43.25
C GLU A 522 -23.87 18.23 -44.27
N GLU A 523 -23.85 17.96 -45.58
CA GLU A 523 -23.83 19.00 -46.63
C GLU A 523 -25.11 19.86 -46.61
N GLN A 524 -26.16 19.40 -45.90
CA GLN A 524 -27.41 20.12 -45.68
C GLN A 524 -27.32 21.23 -44.62
N LEU A 525 -26.26 21.26 -43.79
CA LEU A 525 -26.05 22.25 -42.73
C LEU A 525 -25.26 23.50 -43.19
N ALA A 526 -24.70 23.45 -44.40
CA ALA A 526 -23.84 24.50 -44.96
C ALA A 526 -24.65 25.63 -45.60
N THR A 527 -24.55 26.84 -45.07
CA THR A 527 -25.29 28.01 -45.61
C THR A 527 -24.60 28.69 -46.80
N SER A 528 -23.29 28.47 -47.01
CA SER A 528 -22.54 28.99 -48.17
C SER A 528 -21.24 28.22 -48.43
N LYS A 529 -21.03 27.70 -49.65
CA LYS A 529 -19.84 26.91 -50.00
C LYS A 529 -18.57 27.74 -50.07
N LEU A 530 -17.49 27.28 -49.43
CA LEU A 530 -16.17 27.90 -49.51
C LEU A 530 -15.60 27.73 -50.93
N SER A 531 -15.25 28.84 -51.61
CA SER A 531 -14.73 28.81 -53.00
C SER A 531 -13.23 29.09 -53.04
N CYS A 532 -12.42 28.06 -53.26
CA CYS A 532 -10.98 28.19 -53.45
C CYS A 532 -10.65 28.43 -54.94
N PRO A 533 -9.58 29.19 -55.27
CA PRO A 533 -9.25 29.55 -56.65
C PRO A 533 -8.75 28.34 -57.43
N ILE A 534 -9.47 28.00 -58.50
CA ILE A 534 -9.10 26.95 -59.47
C ILE A 534 -8.56 27.52 -60.80
N SER A 535 -8.46 28.85 -60.91
CA SER A 535 -7.86 29.58 -62.03
C SER A 535 -7.16 30.86 -61.54
N GLY A 536 -6.20 31.38 -62.33
CA GLY A 536 -5.39 32.55 -61.95
C GLY A 536 -4.09 32.19 -61.21
N ALA A 537 -3.36 33.22 -60.74
CA ALA A 537 -2.01 33.04 -60.15
C ALA A 537 -2.00 32.17 -58.88
N ASP A 538 -3.04 32.29 -58.05
CA ASP A 538 -3.16 31.57 -56.78
C ASP A 538 -3.65 30.12 -56.94
N ALA A 539 -4.17 29.74 -58.11
CA ALA A 539 -4.64 28.38 -58.38
C ALA A 539 -3.53 27.32 -58.31
N SER A 540 -2.27 27.74 -58.48
CA SER A 540 -1.10 26.87 -58.36
C SER A 540 -0.91 26.26 -56.96
N LEU A 541 -1.49 26.86 -55.92
CA LEU A 541 -1.48 26.33 -54.55
C LEU A 541 -2.58 25.28 -54.31
N GLU A 542 -3.67 25.35 -55.06
CA GLU A 542 -4.79 24.40 -54.96
C GLU A 542 -4.67 23.23 -55.97
N ILE A 543 -3.97 23.50 -57.08
CA ILE A 543 -3.70 22.60 -58.20
C ILE A 543 -2.20 22.64 -58.48
N PRO A 544 -1.37 21.93 -57.69
CA PRO A 544 0.06 21.92 -57.87
C PRO A 544 0.42 21.27 -59.22
N PRO A 545 1.57 21.62 -59.81
CA PRO A 545 1.98 21.12 -61.12
C PRO A 545 2.19 19.59 -61.16
N TYR A 546 2.33 18.94 -60.00
CA TYR A 546 2.49 17.50 -59.86
C TYR A 546 1.37 16.94 -58.97
N PRO A 547 0.25 16.48 -59.55
CA PRO A 547 -0.82 15.85 -58.78
C PRO A 547 -0.34 14.52 -58.20
N THR A 548 -0.61 14.29 -56.93
CA THR A 548 -0.29 13.03 -56.25
C THR A 548 -1.54 12.16 -56.10
N GLN A 549 -1.36 10.84 -56.11
CA GLN A 549 -2.46 9.91 -55.85
C GLN A 549 -3.02 10.01 -54.41
N ALA A 550 -2.42 10.81 -53.52
CA ALA A 550 -2.96 11.04 -52.19
C ALA A 550 -4.23 11.90 -52.20
N VAL A 551 -4.43 12.73 -53.24
CA VAL A 551 -5.56 13.67 -53.33
C VAL A 551 -6.36 13.51 -54.62
N TYR A 552 -5.72 13.17 -55.74
CA TYR A 552 -6.36 13.14 -57.06
C TYR A 552 -6.84 11.74 -57.45
N GLN A 553 -7.54 11.04 -56.55
CA GLN A 553 -8.04 9.68 -56.81
C GLN A 553 -9.39 9.69 -57.55
N ARG A 554 -10.19 10.76 -57.39
CA ARG A 554 -11.50 10.90 -58.03
C ARG A 554 -11.58 12.20 -58.83
N SER A 555 -12.39 12.18 -59.89
CA SER A 555 -12.61 13.35 -60.75
C SER A 555 -13.29 14.47 -59.96
N GLY A 556 -12.65 15.65 -59.88
CA GLY A 556 -13.17 16.81 -59.16
C GLY A 556 -12.59 17.05 -57.76
N GLU A 557 -11.58 16.27 -57.35
CA GLU A 557 -10.82 16.51 -56.11
C GLU A 557 -9.66 17.50 -56.34
N TYR A 558 -9.45 18.37 -55.36
CA TYR A 558 -8.37 19.37 -55.31
C TYR A 558 -7.70 19.33 -53.93
N LEU A 559 -6.56 20.00 -53.74
CA LEU A 559 -5.89 20.02 -52.43
C LEU A 559 -6.78 20.54 -51.29
N PHE A 560 -7.73 21.42 -51.59
CA PHE A 560 -8.70 21.94 -50.63
C PHE A 560 -9.89 21.01 -50.36
N SER A 561 -10.00 19.84 -50.99
CA SER A 561 -11.13 18.92 -50.77
C SER A 561 -11.17 18.42 -49.32
N LYS A 562 -12.28 18.70 -48.62
CA LYS A 562 -12.47 18.46 -47.18
C LYS A 562 -11.44 19.18 -46.31
N THR A 563 -10.94 20.34 -46.71
CA THR A 563 -10.05 21.18 -45.90
C THR A 563 -10.16 22.67 -46.26
N LEU A 564 -9.48 23.56 -45.53
CA LEU A 564 -9.35 24.98 -45.91
C LEU A 564 -8.53 25.18 -47.20
N CYS A 565 -8.78 26.28 -47.92
CA CYS A 565 -7.97 26.69 -49.08
C CYS A 565 -6.48 26.79 -48.72
N MET A 566 -5.62 26.23 -49.56
CA MET A 566 -4.17 26.22 -49.41
C MET A 566 -3.53 27.61 -49.43
N LEU A 567 -4.20 28.61 -50.02
CA LEU A 567 -3.81 30.02 -49.95
C LEU A 567 -3.97 30.67 -48.56
N GLY A 568 -4.60 29.98 -47.61
CA GLY A 568 -4.71 30.43 -46.22
C GLY A 568 -3.34 30.78 -45.63
N LYS A 569 -3.29 31.64 -44.62
CA LYS A 569 -2.02 32.12 -44.04
C LYS A 569 -1.85 31.65 -42.59
N THR A 570 -0.71 31.05 -42.27
CA THR A 570 -0.35 30.56 -40.92
C THR A 570 0.87 31.32 -40.37
N ALA A 571 1.30 30.99 -39.13
CA ALA A 571 2.48 31.57 -38.48
C ALA A 571 2.52 33.11 -38.51
N ARG A 572 1.45 33.76 -38.02
CA ARG A 572 1.28 35.23 -38.06
C ARG A 572 1.43 35.82 -39.47
N ARG A 573 0.80 35.16 -40.45
CA ARG A 573 0.77 35.53 -41.87
C ARG A 573 2.09 35.37 -42.65
N SER A 574 3.09 34.72 -42.07
CA SER A 574 4.41 34.56 -42.69
C SER A 574 4.52 33.37 -43.65
N ARG A 575 3.60 32.39 -43.57
CA ARG A 575 3.61 31.19 -44.42
C ARG A 575 2.23 30.87 -44.98
N ASN A 576 2.19 30.17 -46.11
CA ASN A 576 0.93 29.63 -46.65
C ASN A 576 0.52 28.38 -45.86
N PHE A 577 -0.78 28.12 -45.85
CA PHE A 577 -1.36 26.91 -45.30
C PHE A 577 -0.91 25.70 -46.13
N TYR A 578 -0.74 25.87 -47.45
CA TYR A 578 -0.03 24.94 -48.33
C TYR A 578 1.25 24.36 -47.70
N ASP A 579 2.11 25.22 -47.15
CA ASP A 579 3.41 24.83 -46.59
C ASP A 579 3.31 24.20 -45.19
N THR A 580 2.15 24.28 -44.55
CA THR A 580 1.98 23.98 -43.12
C THR A 580 0.82 23.05 -42.80
N LYS A 581 -0.03 22.67 -43.78
CA LYS A 581 -1.21 21.80 -43.62
C LYS A 581 -0.89 20.51 -42.89
N ASN A 582 0.16 19.80 -43.31
CA ASN A 582 0.55 18.52 -42.71
C ASN A 582 1.17 18.65 -41.31
N LEU A 583 1.49 19.87 -40.86
CA LEU A 583 1.98 20.14 -39.51
C LEU A 583 0.86 20.56 -38.55
N TYR A 584 -0.37 20.74 -39.03
CA TYR A 584 -1.46 21.29 -38.24
C TYR A 584 -1.80 20.40 -37.03
N GLY A 585 -2.11 19.11 -37.25
CA GLY A 585 -2.39 18.17 -36.17
C GLY A 585 -1.22 17.96 -35.20
N TRP A 586 0.03 18.08 -35.68
CA TRP A 586 1.21 18.11 -34.80
C TRP A 586 1.24 19.35 -33.90
N SER A 587 0.93 20.52 -34.46
CA SER A 587 0.97 21.79 -33.72
C SER A 587 -0.11 21.86 -32.64
N GLU A 588 -1.28 21.28 -32.92
CA GLU A 588 -2.38 21.14 -31.98
C GLU A 588 -2.07 20.14 -30.88
N ALA A 589 -1.61 18.93 -31.22
CA ALA A 589 -1.20 17.93 -30.23
C ALA A 589 -0.16 18.50 -29.26
N ARG A 590 0.82 19.26 -29.77
CA ARG A 590 1.81 19.95 -28.95
C ARG A 590 1.19 21.02 -28.04
N ALA A 591 0.34 21.88 -28.57
CA ALA A 591 -0.29 22.96 -27.79
C ALA A 591 -1.18 22.39 -26.68
N THR A 592 -2.00 21.39 -27.00
CA THR A 592 -2.88 20.67 -26.06
C THR A 592 -2.07 19.96 -24.99
N TYR A 593 -1.00 19.25 -25.38
CA TYR A 593 -0.10 18.61 -24.42
C TYR A 593 0.48 19.61 -23.42
N GLN A 594 0.81 20.82 -23.85
CA GLN A 594 1.35 21.86 -22.97
C GLN A 594 0.27 22.51 -22.10
N ALA A 595 -0.98 22.57 -22.56
CA ALA A 595 -2.09 23.19 -21.83
C ALA A 595 -2.61 22.31 -20.69
N ILE A 596 -2.67 20.98 -20.87
CA ILE A 596 -3.28 20.08 -19.88
C ILE A 596 -2.65 20.20 -18.48
N PRO A 597 -1.31 20.22 -18.28
CA PRO A 597 -0.72 20.33 -16.94
C PRO A 597 -0.98 21.69 -16.31
N LEU A 598 -1.06 22.76 -17.13
CA LEU A 598 -1.34 24.11 -16.66
C LEU A 598 -2.78 24.26 -16.13
N VAL A 599 -3.71 23.47 -16.65
CA VAL A 599 -5.13 23.52 -16.27
C VAL A 599 -5.47 22.49 -15.20
N THR A 600 -4.87 21.30 -15.28
CA THR A 600 -5.28 20.13 -14.47
C THR A 600 -4.30 19.75 -13.37
N GLY A 601 -3.06 20.26 -13.41
CA GLY A 601 -1.97 19.79 -12.53
C GLY A 601 -1.49 18.35 -12.81
N LYS A 602 -2.09 17.65 -13.79
CA LYS A 602 -1.82 16.25 -14.13
C LYS A 602 -0.99 16.13 -15.41
N ARG A 603 -0.33 14.98 -15.58
CA ARG A 603 0.41 14.66 -16.82
C ARG A 603 -0.56 14.56 -18.00
N SER A 604 -0.19 15.16 -19.13
CA SER A 604 -1.03 15.20 -20.33
C SER A 604 -1.16 13.84 -20.99
N ALA A 605 -2.40 13.45 -21.29
CA ALA A 605 -2.75 12.38 -22.21
C ALA A 605 -3.47 12.99 -23.42
N VAL A 606 -2.87 12.90 -24.60
CA VAL A 606 -3.41 13.45 -25.85
C VAL A 606 -3.46 12.33 -26.88
N ILE A 607 -4.59 12.17 -27.58
CA ILE A 607 -4.75 11.26 -28.70
C ILE A 607 -5.15 12.08 -29.91
N SER A 608 -4.46 11.90 -31.03
CA SER A 608 -4.70 12.64 -32.27
C SER A 608 -4.96 11.70 -33.43
N ARG A 609 -5.91 12.07 -34.29
CA ARG A 609 -6.13 11.45 -35.61
C ARG A 609 -5.10 11.90 -36.67
N SER A 610 -4.50 13.08 -36.50
CA SER A 610 -3.56 13.66 -37.46
C SER A 610 -2.20 13.90 -36.80
N THR A 611 -1.14 13.30 -37.34
CA THR A 611 0.20 13.34 -36.74
C THR A 611 1.29 13.53 -37.79
N PHE A 612 2.45 13.98 -37.35
CA PHE A 612 3.66 14.16 -38.16
C PHE A 612 4.85 13.51 -37.41
N PRO A 613 5.96 13.13 -38.08
CA PRO A 613 7.17 12.69 -37.37
C PRO A 613 7.50 13.61 -36.18
N SER A 614 7.77 13.00 -35.01
CA SER A 614 7.91 13.62 -33.67
C SER A 614 6.62 13.85 -32.85
N SER A 615 5.42 13.62 -33.41
CA SER A 615 4.16 13.74 -32.66
C SER A 615 4.10 12.83 -31.42
N GLY A 616 4.79 11.69 -31.42
CA GLY A 616 4.83 10.74 -30.29
C GLY A 616 5.35 11.33 -28.98
N ARG A 617 6.03 12.48 -29.02
CA ARG A 617 6.41 13.24 -27.81
C ARG A 617 5.24 13.95 -27.14
N TYR A 618 4.22 14.31 -27.91
CA TYR A 618 3.10 15.16 -27.49
C TYR A 618 1.76 14.40 -27.42
N GLY A 619 1.63 13.25 -28.07
CA GLY A 619 0.40 12.46 -28.04
C GLY A 619 0.48 11.15 -28.80
N GLY A 620 -0.56 10.35 -28.65
CA GLY A 620 -0.79 9.11 -29.40
C GLY A 620 -1.50 9.33 -30.73
N HIS A 621 -1.62 8.24 -31.50
CA HIS A 621 -2.32 8.20 -32.77
C HIS A 621 -3.54 7.27 -32.70
N TRP A 622 -4.68 7.73 -33.20
CA TRP A 622 -5.81 6.86 -33.46
C TRP A 622 -5.88 6.58 -34.96
N LEU A 623 -5.93 5.29 -35.33
CA LEU A 623 -5.89 4.83 -36.74
C LEU A 623 -7.13 5.23 -37.56
N GLY A 624 -8.14 5.82 -36.92
CA GLY A 624 -9.34 6.36 -37.55
C GLY A 624 -10.53 5.40 -37.52
N ASP A 625 -11.58 5.81 -38.23
CA ASP A 625 -12.90 5.17 -38.30
C ASP A 625 -12.90 3.88 -39.12
N ASN A 626 -12.29 2.81 -38.60
CA ASN A 626 -12.19 1.51 -39.27
C ASN A 626 -13.57 0.84 -39.46
N THR A 627 -13.70 0.00 -40.49
CA THR A 627 -14.96 -0.74 -40.73
C THR A 627 -14.94 -2.08 -39.98
N ALA A 628 -16.11 -2.58 -39.56
CA ALA A 628 -16.29 -3.90 -38.97
C ALA A 628 -16.11 -5.04 -40.01
N ARG A 629 -14.88 -5.20 -40.55
CA ARG A 629 -14.50 -6.26 -41.50
C ARG A 629 -13.18 -6.92 -41.08
N TRP A 630 -12.93 -8.13 -41.58
CA TRP A 630 -11.70 -8.86 -41.31
C TRP A 630 -10.46 -8.20 -41.92
N GLU A 631 -10.61 -7.58 -43.09
CA GLU A 631 -9.55 -6.88 -43.80
C GLU A 631 -9.10 -5.62 -43.02
N ASP A 632 -10.04 -4.92 -42.38
CA ASP A 632 -9.78 -3.75 -41.54
C ASP A 632 -9.08 -4.14 -40.22
N LEU A 633 -9.43 -5.28 -39.62
CA LEU A 633 -8.68 -5.85 -38.48
C LEU A 633 -7.23 -6.14 -38.86
N GLN A 634 -7.02 -6.80 -40.01
CA GLN A 634 -5.68 -7.09 -40.52
C GLN A 634 -4.88 -5.80 -40.78
N THR A 635 -5.51 -4.79 -41.37
CA THR A 635 -4.86 -3.50 -41.66
C THR A 635 -4.54 -2.73 -40.38
N SER A 636 -5.35 -2.85 -39.34
CA SER A 636 -5.12 -2.20 -38.05
C SER A 636 -3.93 -2.78 -37.30
N VAL A 637 -3.68 -4.09 -37.42
CA VAL A 637 -2.45 -4.73 -36.92
C VAL A 637 -1.22 -4.10 -37.59
N ILE A 638 -1.26 -3.92 -38.91
CA ILE A 638 -0.18 -3.29 -39.68
C ILE A 638 -0.01 -1.82 -39.25
N GLY A 639 -1.11 -1.06 -39.15
CA GLY A 639 -1.08 0.34 -38.73
C GLY A 639 -0.45 0.54 -37.36
N VAL A 640 -0.79 -0.30 -36.36
CA VAL A 640 -0.15 -0.25 -35.03
C VAL A 640 1.37 -0.45 -35.15
N MET A 641 1.85 -1.39 -35.98
CA MET A 641 3.29 -1.62 -36.18
C MET A 641 3.99 -0.47 -36.91
N GLU A 642 3.38 0.09 -37.95
CA GLU A 642 3.95 1.20 -38.74
C GLU A 642 4.11 2.47 -37.91
N PHE A 643 3.10 2.84 -37.11
CA PHE A 643 3.18 4.04 -36.27
C PHE A 643 4.21 3.91 -35.15
N ASN A 644 4.48 2.69 -34.67
CA ASN A 644 5.63 2.43 -33.80
C ASN A 644 6.96 2.71 -34.51
N MET A 645 7.11 2.34 -35.79
CA MET A 645 8.29 2.69 -36.58
C MET A 645 8.43 4.21 -36.81
N PHE A 646 7.32 4.94 -36.86
CA PHE A 646 7.31 6.41 -36.97
C PHE A 646 7.59 7.14 -35.65
N GLY A 647 7.85 6.40 -34.56
CA GLY A 647 8.12 6.96 -33.24
C GLY A 647 6.86 7.46 -32.52
N ILE A 648 5.69 6.89 -32.81
CA ILE A 648 4.40 7.21 -32.18
C ILE A 648 3.83 5.91 -31.56
N PRO A 649 4.33 5.52 -30.37
CA PRO A 649 4.04 4.20 -29.81
C PRO A 649 2.65 4.07 -29.17
N TYR A 650 2.02 5.18 -28.76
CA TYR A 650 0.67 5.15 -28.20
C TYR A 650 -0.37 5.15 -29.34
N VAL A 651 -0.64 3.99 -29.93
CA VAL A 651 -1.50 3.84 -31.13
C VAL A 651 -2.50 2.70 -31.01
N GLY A 652 -3.66 2.84 -31.66
CA GLY A 652 -4.73 1.84 -31.70
C GLY A 652 -5.87 2.22 -32.65
N SER A 653 -6.74 1.25 -32.93
CA SER A 653 -7.97 1.39 -33.73
C SER A 653 -9.20 1.11 -32.86
N ASP A 654 -10.40 1.35 -33.39
CA ASP A 654 -11.63 1.01 -32.69
C ASP A 654 -11.89 -0.50 -32.74
N ILE A 655 -12.00 -1.09 -31.56
CA ILE A 655 -12.29 -2.50 -31.34
C ILE A 655 -13.71 -2.78 -31.87
N CYS A 656 -13.88 -3.93 -32.51
CA CYS A 656 -15.10 -4.39 -33.19
C CYS A 656 -15.46 -3.61 -34.47
N GLY A 657 -14.80 -2.49 -34.75
CA GLY A 657 -15.04 -1.61 -35.88
C GLY A 657 -15.92 -0.42 -35.49
N PHE A 658 -15.70 0.72 -36.15
CA PHE A 658 -16.51 1.93 -35.97
C PHE A 658 -17.68 1.99 -36.98
N ASN A 659 -17.44 1.60 -38.23
CA ASN A 659 -18.44 1.61 -39.29
C ASN A 659 -18.98 0.20 -39.60
N GLY A 660 -20.30 0.06 -39.71
CA GLY A 660 -20.96 -1.21 -40.08
C GLY A 660 -21.19 -2.15 -38.88
N VAL A 661 -21.86 -3.27 -39.12
CA VAL A 661 -22.29 -4.20 -38.07
C VAL A 661 -21.25 -5.31 -37.87
N SER A 662 -20.63 -5.35 -36.69
CA SER A 662 -19.74 -6.45 -36.28
C SER A 662 -20.53 -7.73 -35.98
N ASN A 663 -19.83 -8.86 -35.92
CA ASN A 663 -20.40 -10.13 -35.46
C ASN A 663 -19.57 -10.69 -34.30
N GLU A 664 -20.14 -11.66 -33.59
CA GLU A 664 -19.57 -12.27 -32.39
C GLU A 664 -18.10 -12.69 -32.57
N GLU A 665 -17.76 -13.42 -33.63
CA GLU A 665 -16.39 -13.90 -33.86
C GLU A 665 -15.43 -12.76 -34.22
N LEU A 666 -15.84 -11.83 -35.09
CA LEU A 666 -15.00 -10.70 -35.47
C LEU A 666 -14.71 -9.80 -34.26
N CYS A 667 -15.73 -9.47 -33.47
CA CYS A 667 -15.60 -8.64 -32.28
C CYS A 667 -14.75 -9.32 -31.19
N LEU A 668 -14.88 -10.65 -31.04
CA LEU A 668 -14.01 -11.45 -30.19
C LEU A 668 -12.52 -11.30 -30.58
N ARG A 669 -12.19 -11.40 -31.88
CA ARG A 669 -10.79 -11.23 -32.35
C ARG A 669 -10.28 -9.81 -32.18
N TRP A 670 -11.15 -8.83 -32.38
CA TRP A 670 -10.83 -7.44 -32.08
C TRP A 670 -10.46 -7.20 -30.63
N HIS A 671 -11.18 -7.80 -29.66
CA HIS A 671 -10.81 -7.70 -28.25
C HIS A 671 -9.49 -8.41 -27.92
N GLN A 672 -9.23 -9.56 -28.54
CA GLN A 672 -7.95 -10.26 -28.39
C GLN A 672 -6.78 -9.43 -28.91
N PHE A 673 -6.93 -8.74 -30.03
CA PHE A 673 -5.90 -7.84 -30.57
C PHE A 673 -5.81 -6.52 -29.77
N GLY A 674 -6.95 -5.84 -29.60
CA GLY A 674 -7.05 -4.52 -29.00
C GLY A 674 -6.54 -4.45 -27.56
N ALA A 675 -6.69 -5.54 -26.79
CA ALA A 675 -6.10 -5.64 -25.45
C ALA A 675 -4.57 -5.46 -25.43
N PHE A 676 -3.87 -5.75 -26.53
CA PHE A 676 -2.43 -5.57 -26.67
C PHE A 676 -2.03 -4.32 -27.46
N SER A 677 -2.98 -3.59 -28.03
CA SER A 677 -2.73 -2.29 -28.65
C SER A 677 -2.45 -1.24 -27.57
N PRO A 678 -1.40 -0.41 -27.68
CA PRO A 678 -1.07 0.61 -26.68
C PRO A 678 -2.25 1.52 -26.36
N PHE A 679 -3.03 1.92 -27.36
CA PHE A 679 -4.36 2.50 -27.20
C PHE A 679 -5.44 1.43 -27.48
N SER A 680 -6.34 1.19 -26.52
CA SER A 680 -7.36 0.13 -26.56
C SER A 680 -8.72 0.72 -26.24
N ARG A 681 -9.63 0.76 -27.22
CA ARG A 681 -10.96 1.37 -27.09
C ARG A 681 -11.99 0.65 -27.95
N ASP A 682 -13.19 0.48 -27.42
CA ASP A 682 -14.40 0.09 -28.17
C ASP A 682 -15.25 1.35 -28.42
N HIS A 683 -15.62 1.57 -29.67
CA HIS A 683 -16.26 2.80 -30.15
C HIS A 683 -17.00 2.53 -31.47
N ASN A 684 -18.26 2.96 -31.59
CA ASN A 684 -19.14 2.68 -32.73
C ASN A 684 -19.86 3.94 -33.24
N SER A 685 -20.29 3.91 -34.51
CA SER A 685 -21.03 4.98 -35.17
C SER A 685 -22.51 5.04 -34.75
N GLU A 686 -23.09 6.24 -34.86
CA GLU A 686 -24.49 6.48 -34.55
C GLU A 686 -25.43 5.60 -35.40
N GLY A 687 -26.41 4.96 -34.75
CA GLY A 687 -27.40 4.11 -35.41
C GLY A 687 -26.98 2.65 -35.64
N MET A 688 -25.78 2.26 -35.22
CA MET A 688 -25.35 0.86 -35.19
C MET A 688 -25.81 0.13 -33.91
N PRO A 689 -25.94 -1.21 -33.93
CA PRO A 689 -26.24 -1.98 -32.73
C PRO A 689 -25.15 -1.86 -31.66
N ASP A 690 -25.53 -2.05 -30.39
CA ASP A 690 -24.58 -2.16 -29.28
C ASP A 690 -23.54 -3.25 -29.58
N GLN A 691 -22.27 -2.94 -29.32
CA GLN A 691 -21.15 -3.84 -29.58
C GLN A 691 -20.20 -3.97 -28.39
N ASP A 692 -20.58 -3.45 -27.22
CA ASP A 692 -19.80 -3.57 -26.01
C ASP A 692 -19.57 -5.05 -25.65
N PRO A 693 -18.49 -5.37 -24.90
CA PRO A 693 -18.13 -6.76 -24.65
C PRO A 693 -19.20 -7.58 -23.91
N ALA A 694 -20.22 -6.97 -23.30
CA ALA A 694 -21.30 -7.70 -22.63
C ALA A 694 -22.39 -8.23 -23.58
N VAL A 695 -22.43 -7.75 -24.84
CA VAL A 695 -23.45 -8.14 -25.84
C VAL A 695 -23.42 -9.64 -26.13
N TRP A 696 -22.24 -10.26 -26.19
CA TRP A 696 -22.09 -11.70 -26.41
C TRP A 696 -21.32 -12.36 -25.24
N PRO A 697 -21.81 -13.47 -24.66
CA PRO A 697 -21.11 -14.17 -23.59
C PRO A 697 -19.68 -14.62 -23.96
N SER A 698 -19.45 -15.00 -25.22
CA SER A 698 -18.14 -15.43 -25.70
C SER A 698 -17.15 -14.26 -25.80
N VAL A 699 -17.62 -13.10 -26.28
CA VAL A 699 -16.86 -11.85 -26.35
C VAL A 699 -16.58 -11.34 -24.94
N ALA A 700 -17.55 -11.38 -24.03
CA ALA A 700 -17.37 -11.00 -22.62
C ALA A 700 -16.27 -11.83 -21.95
N ASN A 701 -16.27 -13.15 -22.17
CA ASN A 701 -15.25 -14.03 -21.63
C ASN A 701 -13.87 -13.76 -22.26
N ALA A 702 -13.81 -13.60 -23.58
CA ALA A 702 -12.56 -13.30 -24.29
C ALA A 702 -11.98 -11.94 -23.87
N ALA A 703 -12.81 -10.91 -23.78
CA ALA A 703 -12.46 -9.58 -23.31
C ALA A 703 -12.00 -9.62 -21.85
N LYS A 704 -12.69 -10.36 -20.96
CA LYS A 704 -12.26 -10.55 -19.57
C LYS A 704 -10.85 -11.14 -19.49
N ILE A 705 -10.56 -12.19 -20.25
CA ILE A 705 -9.24 -12.82 -20.29
C ILE A 705 -8.19 -11.83 -20.83
N ALA A 706 -8.45 -11.25 -22.00
CA ALA A 706 -7.50 -10.39 -22.69
C ALA A 706 -7.22 -9.09 -21.92
N LEU A 707 -8.26 -8.44 -21.37
CA LEU A 707 -8.14 -7.23 -20.57
C LEU A 707 -7.53 -7.51 -19.20
N SER A 708 -7.83 -8.64 -18.54
CA SER A 708 -7.14 -9.02 -17.29
C SER A 708 -5.63 -9.17 -17.52
N PHE A 709 -5.26 -9.78 -18.65
CA PHE A 709 -3.86 -9.87 -19.06
C PHE A 709 -3.28 -8.48 -19.32
N ARG A 710 -3.98 -7.60 -20.05
CA ARG A 710 -3.56 -6.21 -20.23
C ARG A 710 -3.32 -5.50 -18.89
N TYR A 711 -4.25 -5.56 -17.94
CA TYR A 711 -4.10 -4.88 -16.64
C TYR A 711 -2.95 -5.45 -15.81
N TYR A 712 -2.74 -6.77 -15.86
CA TYR A 712 -1.56 -7.41 -15.27
C TYR A 712 -0.25 -6.90 -15.90
N TYR A 713 -0.23 -6.73 -17.22
CA TYR A 713 0.96 -6.31 -17.98
C TYR A 713 1.12 -4.80 -18.11
N LEU A 714 0.13 -3.96 -17.79
CA LEU A 714 0.21 -2.50 -17.94
C LEU A 714 1.43 -1.88 -17.23
N PRO A 715 1.81 -2.27 -15.99
CA PRO A 715 3.05 -1.83 -15.38
C PRO A 715 4.32 -2.24 -16.14
N PHE A 716 4.25 -3.37 -16.86
CA PHE A 716 5.31 -3.91 -17.71
C PHE A 716 5.39 -3.19 -19.07
N LEU A 717 4.24 -2.92 -19.69
CA LEU A 717 4.10 -2.17 -20.95
C LEU A 717 4.53 -0.71 -20.77
N TYR A 718 4.30 -0.12 -19.59
CA TYR A 718 4.76 1.23 -19.23
C TYR A 718 6.28 1.30 -18.99
N ARG A 719 6.95 0.16 -18.74
CA ARG A 719 8.40 0.06 -18.43
C ARG A 719 9.28 -0.39 -19.60
N TRP A 720 8.71 -0.77 -20.75
CA TRP A 720 9.42 -1.46 -21.84
C TRP A 720 10.33 -0.59 -22.74
N VAL A 721 11.02 0.41 -22.17
CA VAL A 721 12.02 1.24 -22.90
C VAL A 721 13.43 1.06 -22.32
N GLU A 722 13.72 -0.06 -21.70
CA GLU A 722 14.84 -0.16 -20.78
C GLU A 722 15.72 -1.39 -21.11
N ASN A 723 16.87 -1.12 -21.75
CA ASN A 723 17.97 -2.07 -22.00
C ASN A 723 18.65 -2.46 -20.68
N ALA A 724 18.68 -3.76 -20.36
CA ALA A 724 19.51 -4.31 -19.28
C ALA A 724 20.98 -3.91 -19.47
N SER A 725 21.69 -3.62 -18.38
CA SER A 725 23.13 -3.38 -18.41
C SER A 725 23.91 -4.64 -18.04
N PHE A 726 25.10 -4.77 -18.64
CA PHE A 726 26.08 -5.83 -18.37
C PHE A 726 27.37 -5.18 -17.86
N ILE A 727 28.28 -5.99 -17.31
CA ILE A 727 29.63 -5.53 -16.99
C ILE A 727 30.34 -5.19 -18.31
N GLU A 728 30.91 -3.98 -18.40
CA GLU A 728 31.46 -3.45 -19.64
C GLU A 728 32.94 -3.07 -19.52
N TRP A 729 33.67 -3.11 -20.63
CA TRP A 729 34.96 -2.47 -20.80
C TRP A 729 34.86 -0.95 -20.58
N ALA A 730 35.87 -0.35 -19.94
CA ALA A 730 35.85 1.08 -19.65
C ALA A 730 35.90 1.93 -20.94
N ARG A 731 36.67 1.47 -21.93
CA ARG A 731 36.90 2.16 -23.20
C ARG A 731 36.84 1.19 -24.39
N ASP A 732 36.54 1.71 -25.58
CA ASP A 732 36.39 0.89 -26.78
C ASP A 732 37.73 0.28 -27.24
N ASP A 733 38.87 0.94 -27.01
CA ASP A 733 40.22 0.44 -27.34
C ASP A 733 40.62 -0.82 -26.54
N GLN A 734 39.89 -1.12 -25.46
CA GLN A 734 40.09 -2.29 -24.62
C GLN A 734 39.25 -3.49 -25.08
N VAL A 735 38.28 -3.28 -25.98
CA VAL A 735 37.37 -4.35 -26.43
C VAL A 735 38.13 -5.30 -27.38
N PRO A 736 38.17 -6.61 -27.11
CA PRO A 736 38.76 -7.59 -28.02
C PRO A 736 37.85 -7.82 -29.25
N HIS A 737 37.90 -6.91 -30.23
CA HIS A 737 37.02 -6.96 -31.41
C HIS A 737 37.10 -8.26 -32.21
N ASN A 738 38.27 -8.93 -32.20
CA ASN A 738 38.44 -10.25 -32.81
C ASN A 738 37.54 -11.34 -32.20
N ILE A 739 37.08 -11.16 -30.96
CA ILE A 739 36.16 -12.06 -30.25
C ILE A 739 34.76 -11.44 -30.24
N GLN A 740 34.65 -10.17 -29.84
CA GLN A 740 33.36 -9.46 -29.68
C GLN A 740 32.54 -9.44 -30.97
N ASP A 741 33.18 -9.20 -32.12
CA ASP A 741 32.48 -9.02 -33.40
C ASP A 741 31.97 -10.34 -34.00
N GLN A 742 32.35 -11.48 -33.42
CA GLN A 742 31.81 -12.81 -33.77
C GLN A 742 30.36 -12.96 -33.29
N TYR A 743 29.91 -12.16 -32.33
CA TYR A 743 28.59 -12.22 -31.72
C TYR A 743 27.73 -11.03 -32.16
N PRO A 744 26.70 -11.22 -33.02
CA PRO A 744 25.89 -10.12 -33.56
C PRO A 744 25.26 -9.21 -32.49
N MET A 745 24.90 -9.77 -31.34
CA MET A 745 24.29 -9.03 -30.22
C MET A 745 25.30 -8.28 -29.36
N ALA A 746 26.58 -8.66 -29.40
CA ALA A 746 27.64 -8.02 -28.63
C ALA A 746 28.51 -7.09 -29.51
N LYS A 747 28.38 -7.20 -30.84
CA LYS A 747 29.07 -6.38 -31.83
C LYS A 747 28.78 -4.89 -31.62
N ASN A 748 29.82 -4.06 -31.67
CA ASN A 748 29.76 -2.61 -31.39
C ASN A 748 29.29 -2.27 -29.95
N THR A 749 29.35 -3.20 -29.01
CA THR A 749 29.11 -2.93 -27.58
C THR A 749 30.42 -3.00 -26.80
N ARG A 750 30.40 -2.49 -25.56
CA ARG A 750 31.50 -2.64 -24.61
C ARG A 750 31.30 -3.82 -23.66
N VAL A 751 30.33 -4.69 -23.88
CA VAL A 751 30.05 -5.80 -22.96
C VAL A 751 31.28 -6.68 -22.82
N MET A 752 31.71 -6.93 -21.59
CA MET A 752 32.85 -7.80 -21.29
C MET A 752 32.39 -9.26 -21.39
N LEU A 753 33.12 -10.03 -22.20
CA LEU A 753 32.84 -11.43 -22.45
C LEU A 753 33.88 -12.31 -21.75
N GLY A 754 33.41 -13.35 -21.07
CA GLY A 754 34.24 -14.38 -20.42
C GLY A 754 33.92 -15.79 -20.91
N ASN A 755 34.48 -16.80 -20.27
CA ASN A 755 34.26 -18.23 -20.51
C ASN A 755 33.93 -18.95 -19.20
N VAL A 756 32.80 -19.66 -19.20
CA VAL A 756 32.32 -20.48 -18.08
C VAL A 756 31.76 -21.79 -18.65
N TRP A 757 30.68 -22.36 -18.09
CA TRP A 757 30.08 -23.62 -18.52
C TRP A 757 29.51 -23.63 -19.95
N PRO A 758 28.88 -22.56 -20.48
CA PRO A 758 28.43 -22.56 -21.87
C PRO A 758 29.59 -22.71 -22.85
N GLU A 759 29.38 -23.45 -23.95
CA GLU A 759 30.40 -23.66 -25.00
C GLU A 759 30.84 -22.37 -25.72
N ARG A 760 30.14 -21.25 -25.51
CA ARG A 760 30.40 -19.93 -26.11
C ARG A 760 30.68 -18.89 -25.03
N ASN A 761 31.26 -17.76 -25.45
CA ASN A 761 31.53 -16.67 -24.53
C ASN A 761 30.25 -16.16 -23.83
N THR A 762 30.38 -15.86 -22.54
CA THR A 762 29.27 -15.46 -21.67
C THR A 762 29.42 -14.00 -21.26
N ALA A 763 28.29 -13.28 -21.20
CA ALA A 763 28.21 -11.92 -20.66
C ALA A 763 27.68 -11.94 -19.22
N PHE A 764 28.11 -10.98 -18.41
CA PHE A 764 27.78 -10.92 -16.99
C PHE A 764 26.83 -9.75 -16.72
N PRO A 765 25.58 -9.99 -16.27
CA PRO A 765 24.63 -8.92 -15.98
C PRO A 765 25.14 -7.97 -14.90
N ASP A 766 24.86 -6.68 -15.02
CA ASP A 766 25.17 -5.66 -14.01
C ASP A 766 23.96 -5.46 -13.09
N PHE A 767 23.90 -6.22 -11.99
CA PHE A 767 22.83 -6.13 -11.00
C PHE A 767 22.91 -4.88 -10.11
N LEU A 768 23.93 -4.05 -10.28
CA LEU A 768 24.04 -2.73 -9.65
C LEU A 768 23.49 -1.61 -10.51
N ASP A 769 22.77 -1.96 -11.60
CA ASP A 769 22.08 -1.01 -12.47
C ASP A 769 21.19 -0.05 -11.67
N THR A 770 21.57 1.23 -11.66
CA THR A 770 20.87 2.30 -10.93
C THR A 770 19.48 2.61 -11.48
N LYS A 771 19.14 2.14 -12.69
CA LYS A 771 17.81 2.26 -13.28
C LYS A 771 16.93 1.02 -13.03
N ASN A 772 17.41 0.02 -12.28
CA ASN A 772 16.71 -1.22 -11.94
C ASN A 772 16.33 -2.07 -13.16
N ASN A 773 17.09 -1.91 -14.22
CA ASN A 773 16.67 -2.18 -15.57
C ASN A 773 17.20 -3.58 -15.99
N THR A 774 18.42 -3.94 -15.56
CA THR A 774 18.87 -5.34 -15.41
C THR A 774 17.97 -6.20 -14.51
N ASN A 775 17.49 -5.67 -13.37
CA ASN A 775 16.65 -6.45 -12.44
C ASN A 775 15.28 -6.79 -13.04
N ASN A 776 14.68 -5.85 -13.78
CA ASN A 776 13.43 -6.09 -14.50
C ASN A 776 13.62 -7.13 -15.60
N TRP A 777 14.72 -7.04 -16.36
CA TRP A 777 15.07 -8.05 -17.36
C TRP A 777 15.26 -9.43 -16.73
N TRP A 778 16.00 -9.54 -15.63
CA TRP A 778 16.21 -10.79 -14.91
C TRP A 778 14.90 -11.43 -14.43
N ALA A 779 13.95 -10.63 -13.94
CA ALA A 779 12.62 -11.10 -13.61
C ALA A 779 11.83 -11.59 -14.84
N GLY A 780 11.99 -10.91 -15.98
CA GLY A 780 11.40 -11.31 -17.26
C GLY A 780 11.96 -12.64 -17.78
N GLU A 781 13.26 -12.88 -17.61
CA GLU A 781 13.89 -14.16 -17.96
C GLU A 781 13.33 -15.29 -17.09
N PHE A 782 13.19 -15.09 -15.77
CA PHE A 782 12.52 -16.07 -14.91
C PHE A 782 11.06 -16.29 -15.29
N ALA A 783 10.32 -15.24 -15.61
CA ALA A 783 8.93 -15.37 -16.06
C ALA A 783 8.82 -16.17 -17.36
N THR A 784 9.78 -15.99 -18.27
CA THR A 784 9.84 -16.71 -19.54
C THR A 784 10.20 -18.18 -19.31
N PHE A 785 11.25 -18.45 -18.52
CA PHE A 785 11.68 -19.81 -18.21
C PHE A 785 10.62 -20.59 -17.42
N HIS A 786 9.91 -19.94 -16.50
CA HIS A 786 8.84 -20.55 -15.71
C HIS A 786 7.65 -21.02 -16.58
N LYS A 787 7.44 -20.43 -17.76
CA LYS A 787 6.45 -20.94 -18.73
C LYS A 787 6.85 -22.29 -19.30
N THR A 788 8.15 -22.57 -19.38
CA THR A 788 8.69 -23.85 -19.87
C THR A 788 8.82 -24.86 -18.74
N LEU A 789 9.33 -24.45 -17.57
CA LEU A 789 9.52 -25.29 -16.40
C LEU A 789 9.09 -24.55 -15.14
N PRO A 790 7.94 -24.86 -14.54
CA PRO A 790 7.54 -24.29 -13.25
C PRO A 790 8.55 -24.63 -12.15
N PHE A 791 8.89 -23.64 -11.31
CA PHE A 791 9.85 -23.80 -10.21
C PHE A 791 9.42 -22.99 -8.98
N ASP A 792 9.84 -23.41 -7.79
CA ASP A 792 9.44 -22.79 -6.50
C ASP A 792 10.54 -21.96 -5.83
N GLY A 793 11.78 -22.10 -6.27
CA GLY A 793 12.94 -21.41 -5.71
C GLY A 793 14.11 -21.42 -6.68
N MET A 794 15.18 -20.70 -6.35
CA MET A 794 16.34 -20.57 -7.22
C MET A 794 17.65 -20.76 -6.45
N TRP A 795 18.55 -21.53 -7.04
CA TRP A 795 19.93 -21.63 -6.60
C TRP A 795 20.79 -20.84 -7.60
N ILE A 796 21.40 -19.76 -7.12
CA ILE A 796 22.34 -18.96 -7.89
C ILE A 796 23.76 -19.45 -7.58
N ASP A 797 24.30 -20.23 -8.52
CA ASP A 797 25.68 -20.71 -8.50
C ASP A 797 26.55 -19.83 -9.39
N MET A 798 27.86 -19.84 -9.15
CA MET A 798 28.84 -19.03 -9.89
C MET A 798 28.49 -17.53 -9.89
N ASN A 799 27.86 -17.07 -8.80
CA ASN A 799 27.44 -15.68 -8.61
C ASN A 799 28.49 -14.83 -7.88
N GLU A 800 29.71 -15.35 -7.77
CA GLU A 800 30.90 -14.51 -7.88
C GLU A 800 31.23 -14.50 -9.38
N PRO A 801 31.46 -13.35 -10.05
CA PRO A 801 31.72 -13.39 -11.48
C PRO A 801 32.98 -14.22 -11.78
N SER A 802 32.76 -15.45 -12.22
CA SER A 802 33.79 -16.46 -12.40
C SER A 802 34.18 -16.57 -13.87
N ASN A 803 35.45 -16.85 -14.14
CA ASN A 803 35.96 -16.96 -15.50
C ASN A 803 37.07 -18.02 -15.57
N PHE A 804 36.93 -19.02 -16.43
CA PHE A 804 37.78 -20.22 -16.39
C PHE A 804 39.18 -20.03 -16.96
N ASP A 805 39.36 -19.05 -17.84
CA ASP A 805 40.54 -18.85 -18.69
C ASP A 805 41.43 -17.68 -18.26
N THR A 806 41.17 -17.06 -17.11
CA THR A 806 42.03 -16.03 -16.51
C THR A 806 42.90 -16.60 -15.37
N GLY A 807 44.23 -16.42 -15.46
CA GLY A 807 45.21 -16.87 -14.46
C GLY A 807 46.06 -18.08 -14.89
N THR A 808 46.74 -18.73 -13.94
CA THR A 808 47.70 -19.85 -14.18
C THR A 808 47.13 -21.24 -13.92
N TYR A 809 45.82 -21.37 -13.69
CA TYR A 809 45.18 -22.65 -13.37
C TYR A 809 44.93 -23.47 -14.63
N SER A 810 45.76 -24.48 -14.89
CA SER A 810 45.49 -25.51 -15.88
C SER A 810 44.59 -26.60 -15.27
N SER A 811 43.27 -26.40 -15.30
CA SER A 811 42.27 -27.43 -14.98
C SER A 811 41.58 -27.91 -16.25
N MET A 812 40.81 -29.01 -16.16
CA MET A 812 39.96 -29.54 -17.24
C MET A 812 39.07 -28.45 -17.87
N GLU A 813 38.76 -27.41 -17.10
CA GLU A 813 38.00 -26.21 -17.47
C GLU A 813 38.68 -25.33 -18.55
N GLU A 814 40.02 -25.34 -18.66
CA GLU A 814 40.74 -24.56 -19.68
C GLU A 814 40.51 -25.14 -21.10
N GLN A 815 40.14 -26.42 -21.20
CA GLN A 815 39.84 -27.10 -22.47
C GLN A 815 38.50 -26.65 -23.09
N LEU A 816 37.62 -26.02 -22.31
CA LEU A 816 36.32 -25.50 -22.75
C LEU A 816 36.40 -24.05 -23.29
N ALA A 817 37.50 -23.34 -23.04
CA ALA A 817 37.64 -21.94 -23.43
C ALA A 817 37.95 -21.81 -24.93
N THR A 818 37.07 -21.12 -25.66
CA THR A 818 37.21 -20.90 -27.11
C THR A 818 38.15 -19.73 -27.45
N SER A 819 38.39 -18.82 -26.51
CA SER A 819 39.31 -17.69 -26.62
C SER A 819 39.68 -17.14 -25.23
N LYS A 820 40.92 -16.64 -25.03
CA LYS A 820 41.39 -16.18 -23.71
C LYS A 820 41.07 -14.71 -23.40
N LEU A 821 40.35 -14.43 -22.31
CA LEU A 821 40.19 -13.08 -21.76
C LEU A 821 41.55 -12.56 -21.25
N SER A 822 42.03 -11.46 -21.83
CA SER A 822 43.34 -10.89 -21.53
C SER A 822 43.21 -9.55 -20.79
N CYS A 823 43.60 -9.52 -19.51
CA CYS A 823 43.60 -8.31 -18.67
C CYS A 823 45.00 -7.66 -18.64
N PRO A 824 45.10 -6.33 -18.50
CA PRO A 824 46.37 -5.61 -18.57
C PRO A 824 47.25 -5.85 -17.33
N ILE A 825 48.47 -6.34 -17.56
CA ILE A 825 49.50 -6.54 -16.51
C ILE A 825 50.64 -5.53 -16.58
N SER A 826 50.59 -4.59 -17.53
CA SER A 826 51.56 -3.49 -17.68
C SER A 826 50.88 -2.26 -18.29
N GLY A 827 51.48 -1.07 -18.11
CA GLY A 827 50.91 0.19 -18.59
C GLY A 827 49.92 0.85 -17.61
N ALA A 828 49.24 1.90 -18.06
CA ALA A 828 48.40 2.76 -17.21
C ALA A 828 47.17 2.04 -16.62
N ASP A 829 46.63 1.03 -17.32
CA ASP A 829 45.44 0.28 -16.90
C ASP A 829 45.74 -0.89 -15.93
N ALA A 830 47.02 -1.21 -15.70
CA ALA A 830 47.41 -2.37 -14.88
C ALA A 830 47.23 -2.17 -13.37
N SER A 831 47.03 -0.94 -12.91
CA SER A 831 46.98 -0.59 -11.47
C SER A 831 45.78 -1.19 -10.73
N LEU A 832 44.68 -1.46 -11.43
CA LEU A 832 43.50 -2.13 -10.86
C LEU A 832 43.65 -3.66 -10.84
N GLU A 833 44.48 -4.22 -11.72
CA GLU A 833 44.76 -5.66 -11.79
C GLU A 833 45.91 -6.06 -10.84
N ILE A 834 46.81 -5.11 -10.58
CA ILE A 834 48.02 -5.23 -9.75
C ILE A 834 48.05 -4.06 -8.75
N PRO A 835 47.19 -4.09 -7.71
CA PRO A 835 47.19 -3.06 -6.68
C PRO A 835 48.53 -3.02 -5.92
N PRO A 836 48.88 -1.87 -5.33
CA PRO A 836 50.16 -1.70 -4.63
C PRO A 836 50.32 -2.59 -3.39
N TYR A 837 49.20 -3.11 -2.84
CA TYR A 837 49.17 -3.96 -1.66
C TYR A 837 48.54 -5.32 -1.98
N PRO A 838 49.34 -6.31 -2.41
CA PRO A 838 48.83 -7.65 -2.68
C PRO A 838 48.37 -8.32 -1.37
N THR A 839 47.17 -8.89 -1.39
CA THR A 839 46.61 -9.61 -0.24
C THR A 839 46.74 -11.12 -0.42
N GLN A 840 46.88 -11.84 0.69
CA GLN A 840 46.92 -13.32 0.69
C GLN A 840 45.61 -13.98 0.19
N ALA A 841 44.56 -13.19 -0.04
CA ALA A 841 43.31 -13.68 -0.63
C ALA A 841 43.45 -14.06 -2.11
N VAL A 842 44.44 -13.49 -2.82
CA VAL A 842 44.66 -13.77 -4.25
C VAL A 842 46.11 -14.13 -4.57
N TYR A 843 47.09 -13.58 -3.87
CA TYR A 843 48.50 -13.74 -4.21
C TYR A 843 49.15 -14.90 -3.45
N GLN A 844 48.56 -16.10 -3.56
CA GLN A 844 49.08 -17.30 -2.88
C GLN A 844 50.12 -18.05 -3.72
N ARG A 845 50.07 -17.90 -5.06
CA ARG A 845 50.94 -18.58 -6.02
C ARG A 845 51.60 -17.58 -6.97
N SER A 846 52.77 -17.96 -7.51
CA SER A 846 53.47 -17.16 -8.50
C SER A 846 52.67 -17.08 -9.80
N GLY A 847 52.38 -15.87 -10.27
CA GLY A 847 51.64 -15.63 -11.52
C GLY A 847 50.14 -15.35 -11.33
N GLU A 848 49.65 -15.23 -10.09
CA GLU A 848 48.28 -14.80 -9.79
C GLU A 848 48.16 -13.27 -9.75
N TYR A 849 47.06 -12.78 -10.31
CA TYR A 849 46.63 -11.37 -10.31
C TYR A 849 45.18 -11.27 -9.83
N LEU A 850 44.67 -10.06 -9.53
CA LEU A 850 43.29 -9.89 -9.06
C LEU A 850 42.23 -10.47 -9.99
N PHE A 851 42.48 -10.49 -11.31
CA PHE A 851 41.58 -11.07 -12.30
C PHE A 851 41.67 -12.60 -12.43
N SER A 852 42.52 -13.28 -11.65
CA SER A 852 42.62 -14.76 -11.70
C SER A 852 41.29 -15.40 -11.34
N LYS A 853 40.79 -16.30 -12.19
CA LYS A 853 39.47 -16.95 -12.10
C LYS A 853 38.26 -15.98 -12.10
N THR A 854 38.43 -14.75 -12.59
CA THR A 854 37.35 -13.74 -12.66
C THR A 854 37.55 -12.78 -13.86
N LEU A 855 36.71 -11.75 -13.95
CA LEU A 855 36.79 -10.70 -14.97
C LEU A 855 37.88 -9.66 -14.68
N CYS A 856 38.25 -8.88 -15.68
CA CYS A 856 39.21 -7.78 -15.49
C CYS A 856 38.65 -6.71 -14.53
N MET A 857 39.42 -6.32 -13.52
CA MET A 857 39.04 -5.34 -12.49
C MET A 857 38.73 -3.95 -13.07
N LEU A 858 39.28 -3.62 -14.23
CA LEU A 858 38.99 -2.38 -14.98
C LEU A 858 37.57 -2.33 -15.57
N GLY A 859 36.82 -3.43 -15.50
CA GLY A 859 35.42 -3.49 -15.89
C GLY A 859 34.57 -2.43 -15.19
N LYS A 860 33.41 -2.14 -15.75
CA LYS A 860 32.50 -1.08 -15.31
C LYS A 860 31.16 -1.66 -14.91
N THR A 861 30.65 -1.22 -13.75
CA THR A 861 29.35 -1.60 -13.21
C THR A 861 28.54 -0.36 -12.84
N ALA A 862 27.29 -0.57 -12.41
CA ALA A 862 26.32 0.49 -12.11
C ALA A 862 26.22 1.53 -13.24
N ARG A 863 26.04 1.06 -14.48
CA ARG A 863 26.04 1.90 -15.71
C ARG A 863 27.28 2.78 -15.85
N ARG A 864 28.46 2.19 -15.68
CA ARG A 864 29.77 2.86 -15.80
C ARG A 864 30.11 3.89 -14.73
N SER A 865 29.29 4.01 -13.69
CA SER A 865 29.57 4.91 -12.57
C SER A 865 30.57 4.34 -11.56
N ARG A 866 30.80 3.02 -11.56
CA ARG A 866 31.75 2.35 -10.65
C ARG A 866 32.67 1.39 -11.38
N ASN A 867 33.84 1.13 -10.81
CA ASN A 867 34.73 0.08 -11.29
C ASN A 867 34.28 -1.26 -10.72
N PHE A 868 34.48 -2.32 -11.50
CA PHE A 868 34.29 -3.69 -11.05
C PHE A 868 35.23 -4.04 -9.89
N TYR A 869 36.45 -3.48 -9.90
CA TYR A 869 37.36 -3.49 -8.75
C TYR A 869 36.67 -3.13 -7.42
N ASP A 870 35.82 -2.10 -7.42
CA ASP A 870 35.15 -1.58 -6.21
C ASP A 870 33.88 -2.36 -5.86
N THR A 871 33.33 -3.13 -6.80
CA THR A 871 31.99 -3.73 -6.70
C THR A 871 31.95 -5.24 -6.81
N LYS A 872 33.04 -5.92 -7.17
CA LYS A 872 33.11 -7.38 -7.38
C LYS A 872 32.50 -8.17 -6.23
N ASN A 873 32.86 -7.85 -4.99
CA ASN A 873 32.39 -8.57 -3.81
C ASN A 873 30.92 -8.29 -3.48
N LEU A 874 30.28 -7.31 -4.13
CA LEU A 874 28.84 -7.03 -3.99
C LEU A 874 28.00 -7.80 -5.01
N TYR A 875 28.61 -8.46 -6.00
CA TYR A 875 27.89 -9.07 -7.11
C TYR A 875 26.88 -10.12 -6.63
N GLY A 876 27.34 -11.10 -5.85
CA GLY A 876 26.47 -12.16 -5.33
C GLY A 876 25.35 -11.64 -4.43
N TRP A 877 25.60 -10.56 -3.68
CA TRP A 877 24.56 -9.85 -2.92
C TRP A 877 23.53 -9.18 -3.83
N SER A 878 23.98 -8.47 -4.88
CA SER A 878 23.10 -7.77 -5.80
C SER A 878 22.25 -8.72 -6.65
N GLU A 879 22.82 -9.85 -7.08
CA GLU A 879 22.09 -10.91 -7.80
C GLU A 879 21.10 -11.63 -6.88
N ALA A 880 21.49 -11.95 -5.63
CA ALA A 880 20.58 -12.54 -4.65
C ALA A 880 19.37 -11.63 -4.40
N ARG A 881 19.59 -10.32 -4.28
CA ARG A 881 18.52 -9.33 -4.15
C ARG A 881 17.60 -9.30 -5.37
N ALA A 882 18.17 -9.23 -6.58
CA ALA A 882 17.39 -9.21 -7.82
C ALA A 882 16.56 -10.50 -7.98
N THR A 883 17.16 -11.64 -7.71
CA THR A 883 16.52 -12.97 -7.77
C THR A 883 15.41 -13.11 -6.72
N TYR A 884 15.67 -12.68 -5.48
CA TYR A 884 14.67 -12.66 -4.41
C TYR A 884 13.44 -11.84 -4.78
N GLN A 885 13.62 -10.70 -5.45
CA GLN A 885 12.53 -9.84 -5.91
C GLN A 885 11.77 -10.44 -7.09
N ALA A 886 12.44 -11.21 -7.94
CA ALA A 886 11.85 -11.80 -9.13
C ALA A 886 10.93 -13.01 -8.83
N ILE A 887 11.32 -13.89 -7.91
CA ILE A 887 10.58 -15.14 -7.65
C ILE A 887 9.08 -14.92 -7.36
N PRO A 888 8.66 -13.99 -6.48
CA PRO A 888 7.24 -13.81 -6.16
C PRO A 888 6.44 -13.25 -7.35
N LEU A 889 7.08 -12.45 -8.21
CA LEU A 889 6.46 -11.91 -9.43
C LEU A 889 6.16 -13.01 -10.45
N VAL A 890 6.90 -14.12 -10.39
CA VAL A 890 6.80 -15.22 -11.35
C VAL A 890 5.95 -16.37 -10.80
N THR A 891 6.14 -16.73 -9.54
CA THR A 891 5.54 -17.93 -8.94
C THR A 891 4.31 -17.64 -8.09
N GLY A 892 4.09 -16.38 -7.68
CA GLY A 892 3.08 -16.01 -6.68
C GLY A 892 3.37 -16.52 -5.27
N LYS A 893 4.56 -17.10 -5.02
CA LYS A 893 4.97 -17.69 -3.74
C LYS A 893 6.10 -16.89 -3.10
N ARG A 894 6.40 -17.17 -1.82
CA ARG A 894 7.56 -16.60 -1.13
C ARG A 894 8.86 -17.07 -1.77
N SER A 895 9.85 -16.19 -1.84
CA SER A 895 11.14 -16.47 -2.45
C SER A 895 11.98 -17.43 -1.60
N ALA A 896 12.51 -18.48 -2.23
CA ALA A 896 13.58 -19.31 -1.69
C ALA A 896 14.81 -19.15 -2.60
N VAL A 897 15.86 -18.49 -2.10
CA VAL A 897 17.11 -18.26 -2.83
C VAL A 897 18.27 -18.89 -2.07
N ILE A 898 19.07 -19.71 -2.75
CA ILE A 898 20.35 -20.21 -2.24
C ILE A 898 21.47 -19.57 -3.06
N SER A 899 22.45 -19.02 -2.38
CA SER A 899 23.58 -18.32 -2.99
C SER A 899 24.91 -18.96 -2.60
N ARG A 900 25.85 -19.06 -3.55
CA ARG A 900 27.24 -19.45 -3.27
C ARG A 900 28.08 -18.27 -2.78
N SER A 901 27.86 -17.09 -3.35
CA SER A 901 28.58 -15.85 -3.02
C SER A 901 27.67 -14.86 -2.30
N THR A 902 28.13 -14.33 -1.16
CA THR A 902 27.32 -13.44 -0.32
C THR A 902 28.16 -12.31 0.28
N PHE A 903 27.49 -11.24 0.68
CA PHE A 903 28.07 -10.09 1.39
C PHE A 903 27.24 -9.82 2.66
N PRO A 904 27.74 -9.09 3.67
CA PRO A 904 26.91 -8.64 4.79
C PRO A 904 25.54 -8.13 4.34
N SER A 905 24.48 -8.55 5.02
CA SER A 905 23.04 -8.38 4.69
C SER A 905 22.43 -9.34 3.66
N SER A 906 23.20 -10.21 3.01
CA SER A 906 22.66 -11.20 2.06
C SER A 906 21.58 -12.10 2.66
N GLY A 907 21.60 -12.34 3.98
CA GLY A 907 20.60 -13.16 4.69
C GLY A 907 19.17 -12.63 4.61
N ARG A 908 18.98 -11.36 4.22
CA ARG A 908 17.67 -10.78 3.90
C ARG A 908 17.08 -11.29 2.58
N TYR A 909 17.94 -11.70 1.65
CA TYR A 909 17.57 -12.03 0.28
C TYR A 909 17.79 -13.51 -0.07
N GLY A 910 18.63 -14.23 0.67
CA GLY A 910 18.86 -15.65 0.43
C GLY A 910 19.75 -16.32 1.48
N GLY A 911 19.82 -17.65 1.38
CA GLY A 911 20.76 -18.46 2.16
C GLY A 911 22.13 -18.56 1.53
N HIS A 912 23.09 -19.09 2.29
CA HIS A 912 24.45 -19.34 1.84
C HIS A 912 24.73 -20.85 1.79
N TRP A 913 25.24 -21.34 0.66
CA TRP A 913 25.81 -22.68 0.59
C TRP A 913 27.33 -22.56 0.74
N LEU A 914 27.92 -23.31 1.69
CA LEU A 914 29.35 -23.25 2.04
C LEU A 914 30.30 -23.69 0.91
N GLY A 915 29.76 -24.13 -0.22
CA GLY A 915 30.50 -24.50 -1.42
C GLY A 915 30.91 -25.97 -1.46
N ASP A 916 31.77 -26.27 -2.42
CA ASP A 916 32.21 -27.61 -2.84
C ASP A 916 33.17 -28.29 -1.83
N ASN A 917 32.68 -28.59 -0.62
CA ASN A 917 33.47 -29.26 0.42
C ASN A 917 33.93 -30.66 0.00
N THR A 918 35.08 -31.13 0.50
CA THR A 918 35.55 -32.49 0.16
C THR A 918 35.06 -33.54 1.15
N ALA A 919 35.03 -34.81 0.73
CA ALA A 919 34.68 -35.96 1.57
C ALA A 919 35.79 -36.34 2.57
N ARG A 920 36.15 -35.40 3.46
CA ARG A 920 37.16 -35.54 4.52
C ARG A 920 36.60 -35.18 5.89
N TRP A 921 37.18 -35.74 6.94
CA TRP A 921 36.80 -35.45 8.34
C TRP A 921 37.07 -33.99 8.72
N GLU A 922 38.14 -33.41 8.20
CA GLU A 922 38.51 -32.02 8.42
C GLU A 922 37.45 -31.07 7.86
N ASP A 923 36.86 -31.39 6.71
CA ASP A 923 35.84 -30.56 6.07
C ASP A 923 34.46 -30.69 6.74
N LEU A 924 34.16 -31.83 7.37
CA LEU A 924 33.03 -31.95 8.30
C LEU A 924 33.22 -31.01 9.50
N GLN A 925 34.43 -31.00 10.09
CA GLN A 925 34.74 -30.14 11.22
C GLN A 925 34.66 -28.65 10.86
N THR A 926 35.23 -28.23 9.73
CA THR A 926 35.19 -26.81 9.31
C THR A 926 33.79 -26.37 8.90
N SER A 927 32.94 -27.28 8.38
CA SER A 927 31.54 -26.95 8.06
C SER A 927 30.70 -26.62 9.28
N VAL A 928 30.98 -27.25 10.44
CA VAL A 928 30.36 -26.86 11.71
C VAL A 928 30.69 -25.41 12.06
N ILE A 929 31.96 -25.01 11.88
CA ILE A 929 32.43 -23.65 12.13
C ILE A 929 31.79 -22.68 11.14
N GLY A 930 31.78 -23.02 9.84
CA GLY A 930 31.20 -22.19 8.79
C GLY A 930 29.72 -21.91 9.02
N VAL A 931 28.93 -22.92 9.40
CA VAL A 931 27.50 -22.71 9.75
C VAL A 931 27.37 -21.70 10.90
N MET A 932 28.21 -21.78 11.94
CA MET A 932 28.17 -20.83 13.06
C MET A 932 28.60 -19.42 12.66
N GLU A 933 29.66 -19.28 11.87
CA GLU A 933 30.17 -17.99 11.39
C GLU A 933 29.13 -17.26 10.54
N PHE A 934 28.47 -17.95 9.60
CA PHE A 934 27.43 -17.34 8.77
C PHE A 934 26.18 -16.94 9.56
N ASN A 935 25.86 -17.64 10.65
CA ASN A 935 24.86 -17.17 11.60
C ASN A 935 25.30 -15.84 12.25
N MET A 936 26.57 -15.70 12.63
CA MET A 936 27.12 -14.43 13.16
C MET A 936 27.16 -13.32 12.11
N PHE A 937 27.34 -13.66 10.83
CA PHE A 937 27.32 -12.71 9.72
C PHE A 937 25.90 -12.27 9.31
N GLY A 938 24.87 -12.79 9.99
CA GLY A 938 23.47 -12.47 9.71
C GLY A 938 22.92 -13.19 8.48
N ILE A 939 23.45 -14.38 8.14
CA ILE A 939 23.00 -15.25 7.05
C ILE A 939 22.68 -16.63 7.63
N PRO A 940 21.54 -16.77 8.33
CA PRO A 940 21.28 -17.96 9.15
C PRO A 940 20.85 -19.17 8.32
N TYR A 941 20.35 -18.99 7.09
CA TYR A 941 20.01 -20.11 6.21
C TYR A 941 21.26 -20.63 5.50
N VAL A 942 22.05 -21.47 6.18
CA VAL A 942 23.38 -21.93 5.73
C VAL A 942 23.59 -23.43 5.94
N GLY A 943 24.43 -24.04 5.11
CA GLY A 943 24.83 -25.44 5.18
C GLY A 943 25.85 -25.85 4.12
N SER A 944 26.44 -27.03 4.27
CA SER A 944 27.40 -27.66 3.35
C SER A 944 26.79 -28.86 2.63
N ASP A 945 27.49 -29.42 1.65
CA ASP A 945 27.08 -30.66 1.01
C ASP A 945 27.34 -31.85 1.94
N ILE A 946 26.27 -32.54 2.31
CA ILE A 946 26.28 -33.74 3.15
C ILE A 946 27.05 -34.84 2.42
N CYS A 947 27.89 -35.57 3.16
CA CYS A 947 28.82 -36.61 2.69
C CYS A 947 30.04 -36.09 1.91
N GLY A 948 30.05 -34.80 1.53
CA GLY A 948 31.13 -34.13 0.80
C GLY A 948 30.87 -34.13 -0.71
N PHE A 949 31.11 -32.99 -1.38
CA PHE A 949 30.93 -32.87 -2.83
C PHE A 949 32.10 -33.46 -3.63
N ASN A 950 33.34 -33.22 -3.16
CA ASN A 950 34.56 -33.62 -3.85
C ASN A 950 35.21 -34.87 -3.20
N GLY A 951 35.48 -35.90 -4.01
CA GLY A 951 36.14 -37.13 -3.57
C GLY A 951 35.18 -38.20 -3.03
N VAL A 952 35.71 -39.39 -2.72
CA VAL A 952 34.90 -40.56 -2.36
C VAL A 952 34.67 -40.60 -0.84
N SER A 953 33.41 -40.49 -0.43
CA SER A 953 33.01 -40.65 0.98
C SER A 953 33.03 -42.12 1.43
N ASN A 954 32.99 -42.35 2.74
CA ASN A 954 32.84 -43.70 3.33
C ASN A 954 31.65 -43.75 4.29
N GLU A 955 31.20 -44.97 4.60
CA GLU A 955 30.00 -45.23 5.41
C GLU A 955 29.96 -44.44 6.72
N GLU A 956 31.04 -44.45 7.51
CA GLU A 956 31.07 -43.75 8.81
C GLU A 956 31.09 -42.23 8.64
N LEU A 957 31.88 -41.71 7.70
CA LEU A 957 31.95 -40.27 7.45
C LEU A 957 30.60 -39.72 6.98
N CYS A 958 29.97 -40.38 5.99
CA CYS A 958 28.66 -39.98 5.46
C CYS A 958 27.55 -40.09 6.52
N LEU A 959 27.62 -41.10 7.40
CA LEU A 959 26.75 -41.20 8.57
C LEU A 959 26.85 -39.96 9.47
N ARG A 960 28.06 -39.49 9.79
CA ARG A 960 28.27 -38.28 10.62
C ARG A 960 27.83 -37.01 9.92
N TRP A 961 28.02 -36.92 8.61
CA TRP A 961 27.49 -35.82 7.83
C TRP A 961 25.98 -35.72 7.91
N HIS A 962 25.22 -36.82 7.83
CA HIS A 962 23.76 -36.77 8.00
C HIS A 962 23.34 -36.35 9.40
N GLN A 963 24.07 -36.80 10.43
CA GLN A 963 23.81 -36.39 11.81
C GLN A 963 24.00 -34.88 12.00
N PHE A 964 25.02 -34.28 11.38
CA PHE A 964 25.25 -32.83 11.43
C PHE A 964 24.31 -32.05 10.51
N GLY A 965 24.19 -32.47 9.25
CA GLY A 965 23.43 -31.78 8.21
C GLY A 965 21.95 -31.62 8.55
N ALA A 966 21.36 -32.58 9.25
CA ALA A 966 19.96 -32.47 9.72
C ALA A 966 19.71 -31.25 10.62
N PHE A 967 20.73 -30.78 11.36
CA PHE A 967 20.65 -29.59 12.22
C PHE A 967 21.14 -28.31 11.52
N SER A 968 21.73 -28.41 10.32
CA SER A 968 22.09 -27.24 9.53
C SER A 968 20.83 -26.63 8.90
N PRO A 969 20.64 -25.30 8.96
CA PRO A 969 19.49 -24.62 8.36
C PRO A 969 19.25 -25.00 6.89
N PHE A 970 20.30 -25.05 6.08
CA PHE A 970 20.28 -25.66 4.76
C PHE A 970 20.84 -27.09 4.85
N SER A 971 20.05 -28.09 4.47
CA SER A 971 20.38 -29.52 4.61
C SER A 971 20.22 -30.21 3.26
N ARG A 972 21.33 -30.45 2.56
CA ARG A 972 21.35 -31.03 1.21
C ARG A 972 22.45 -32.08 1.06
N ASP A 973 22.12 -33.18 0.40
CA ASP A 973 23.07 -34.16 -0.13
C ASP A 973 23.32 -33.84 -1.62
N HIS A 974 24.59 -33.70 -2.00
CA HIS A 974 25.01 -33.25 -3.33
C HIS A 974 26.42 -33.79 -3.62
N ASN A 975 26.63 -34.32 -4.84
CA ASN A 975 27.82 -35.07 -5.22
C ASN A 975 28.36 -34.59 -6.59
N SER A 976 29.66 -34.71 -6.82
CA SER A 976 30.31 -34.26 -8.06
C SER A 976 30.27 -35.31 -9.18
N GLU A 977 30.40 -34.82 -10.42
CA GLU A 977 30.41 -35.66 -11.61
C GLU A 977 31.57 -36.69 -11.56
N GLY A 978 31.25 -37.96 -11.83
CA GLY A 978 32.23 -39.04 -11.85
C GLY A 978 32.56 -39.66 -10.49
N MET A 979 31.95 -39.20 -9.40
CA MET A 979 32.05 -39.83 -8.08
C MET A 979 30.98 -40.95 -7.90
N PRO A 980 31.23 -41.96 -7.05
CA PRO A 980 30.22 -42.96 -6.70
C PRO A 980 29.00 -42.35 -6.00
N ASP A 981 27.82 -42.97 -6.16
CA ASP A 981 26.60 -42.58 -5.44
C ASP A 981 26.86 -42.54 -3.92
N GLN A 982 26.33 -41.50 -3.27
CA GLN A 982 26.52 -41.28 -1.83
C GLN A 982 25.23 -40.86 -1.10
N ASP A 983 24.08 -41.03 -1.76
CA ASP A 983 22.79 -40.72 -1.17
C ASP A 983 22.52 -41.59 0.08
N PRO A 984 21.57 -41.21 0.95
CA PRO A 984 21.37 -41.88 2.23
C PRO A 984 21.04 -43.37 2.11
N ALA A 985 20.59 -43.85 0.95
CA ALA A 985 20.20 -45.24 0.74
C ALA A 985 21.37 -46.18 0.40
N VAL A 986 22.57 -45.65 0.10
CA VAL A 986 23.74 -46.44 -0.30
C VAL A 986 24.16 -47.43 0.80
N TRP A 987 24.19 -47.00 2.07
CA TRP A 987 24.53 -47.84 3.21
C TRP A 987 23.36 -48.00 4.18
N PRO A 988 23.05 -49.23 4.65
CA PRO A 988 21.97 -49.45 5.62
C PRO A 988 22.13 -48.66 6.94
N SER A 989 23.38 -48.47 7.40
CA SER A 989 23.67 -47.73 8.63
C SER A 989 23.42 -46.22 8.45
N VAL A 990 23.85 -45.65 7.33
CA VAL A 990 23.63 -44.26 6.94
C VAL A 990 22.13 -43.99 6.77
N ALA A 991 21.40 -44.86 6.07
CA ALA A 991 19.95 -44.76 5.92
C ALA A 991 19.23 -44.73 7.28
N ASN A 992 19.67 -45.55 8.23
CA ASN A 992 19.11 -45.57 9.57
C ASN A 992 19.41 -44.27 10.34
N ALA A 993 20.64 -43.77 10.30
CA ALA A 993 21.04 -42.52 10.94
C ALA A 993 20.32 -41.31 10.33
N ALA A 994 20.24 -41.23 9.00
CA ALA A 994 19.56 -40.19 8.26
C ALA A 994 18.07 -40.14 8.60
N LYS A 995 17.38 -41.29 8.67
CA LYS A 995 15.97 -41.35 9.11
C LYS A 995 15.79 -40.73 10.49
N ILE A 996 16.61 -41.11 11.47
CA ILE A 996 16.51 -40.59 12.84
C ILE A 996 16.72 -39.06 12.84
N ALA A 997 17.81 -38.60 12.23
CA ALA A 997 18.19 -37.19 12.25
C ALA A 997 17.19 -36.30 11.46
N LEU A 998 16.78 -36.73 10.27
CA LEU A 998 15.83 -35.99 9.44
C LEU A 998 14.39 -36.04 10.00
N SER A 999 13.96 -37.14 10.62
CA SER A 999 12.66 -37.16 11.32
C SER A 999 12.61 -36.16 12.47
N PHE A 1000 13.70 -36.02 13.24
CA PHE A 1000 13.81 -34.97 14.24
C PHE A 1000 13.68 -33.59 13.59
N ARG A 1001 14.43 -33.33 12.51
CA ARG A 1001 14.35 -32.07 11.77
C ARG A 1001 12.93 -31.75 11.32
N TYR A 1002 12.23 -32.68 10.67
CA TYR A 1002 10.88 -32.45 10.17
C TYR A 1002 9.86 -32.22 11.29
N TYR A 1003 10.01 -32.93 12.42
CA TYR A 1003 9.17 -32.72 13.60
C TYR A 1003 9.32 -31.30 14.17
N TYR A 1004 10.55 -30.79 14.24
CA TYR A 1004 10.85 -29.45 14.75
C TYR A 1004 10.90 -28.35 13.68
N LEU A 1005 10.60 -28.66 12.42
CA LEU A 1005 10.74 -27.70 11.31
C LEU A 1005 9.89 -26.43 11.52
N PRO A 1006 8.66 -26.48 12.06
CA PRO A 1006 7.91 -25.26 12.38
C PRO A 1006 8.60 -24.39 13.43
N PHE A 1007 9.22 -25.01 14.45
CA PHE A 1007 9.99 -24.30 15.47
C PHE A 1007 11.26 -23.67 14.86
N LEU A 1008 12.04 -24.45 14.11
CA LEU A 1008 13.23 -23.96 13.41
C LEU A 1008 12.88 -22.83 12.44
N TYR A 1009 11.78 -22.96 11.69
CA TYR A 1009 11.29 -21.93 10.77
C TYR A 1009 10.91 -20.64 11.51
N SER A 1010 10.24 -20.74 12.67
CA SER A 1010 9.89 -19.58 13.49
C SER A 1010 11.10 -18.87 14.11
N GLY A 1011 12.24 -19.55 14.25
CA GLY A 1011 13.49 -18.96 14.75
C GLY A 1011 14.23 -18.07 13.73
N PHE A 1012 13.87 -18.13 12.44
CA PHE A 1012 14.42 -17.23 11.41
C PHE A 1012 13.65 -15.90 11.28
N ALA A 1013 12.56 -15.71 12.03
CA ALA A 1013 11.65 -14.56 11.93
C ALA A 1013 11.98 -13.42 12.90
#